data_AF-A0A8B7P628-F1
#
_entry.id   AF-A0A8B7P628-F1
#
_cell.length_a   1.000
_cell.length_b   1.000
_cell.length_c   1.000
_cell.angle_alpha   90.00
_cell.angle_beta   90.00
_cell.angle_gamma   90.00
#
_symmetry.space_group_name_H-M   'P 1'
#
loop_
_entity.id
_entity.type
_entity.pdbx_description
1 polymer ?
#
loop_
_entity_poly.entity_id
_entity_poly.type
_entity_poly.pdbx_seq_one_letter_code
_entity_poly.pdbx_strand_id
1 'polypeptide(L)'
;MSRTLVIILAVMTTQLSLVWSATTETDRQNSKPHIIYILADDLGFHDVPWHNPLIRAPALQRLVDEGVTLEQSYMLPVCSPSRAALISGRYPHKNGMKSANIKPLQPTGLPLNLTLLPESLKMLGYSTHAVGKWHLGFCKEEYTPIKRGFDSFYGFYTGNLDYYEHSQGTKRVDPSGEKSTVRKASGLDFHSNATASSEAVGKYSTFEFVKKIKSLLRSRDPKDPLFLYAAFQNPHGPLQVPRRFLELYPHEANPKRRIILGMVSALDHAVGSVVAALEETGHFQNSIIVFSSDNGASWNKMGLNWPLRGSKGSLFEGGTRVPAVVSSLRLAQRGVVYTGLFHATDWYPTLLRAAGAPASASEGLDGVDQWEALNGRAPPPRQQMIYQMTNHRGLSTAMRYKNYKVILGNFKDKGWGVPPEYENITEATLEGFLDSGAAMSIVPPRPRINDTAPRYVDQELYLSSSTDMADFGPPVEYDYDGTNDEKLESRDDNARSFPTGNTSVEDEDPGRHARKQGTKADKKERKAQHKAFKRLKPTKIKLKSTQRVVGNRKKDISTFRSANDFLVSGIPIHLYNLADDPYERHNLAEREPEILEGILGRLVPELRKYVEPHEPPTSSAGDPSHFNGVWSSGWC
;
A
#
# COMPACT_ATOMS: atom_id res chain seq x y z
N MET A 1 48.04 -31.89 -24.65
CA MET A 1 47.75 -30.50 -25.09
C MET A 1 48.77 -29.56 -24.47
N SER A 2 49.40 -28.68 -25.25
CA SER A 2 50.40 -27.72 -24.74
C SER A 2 49.74 -26.75 -23.74
N ARG A 3 50.45 -26.40 -22.65
CA ARG A 3 50.01 -25.40 -21.65
C ARG A 3 49.55 -24.08 -22.30
N THR A 4 50.16 -23.71 -23.42
CA THR A 4 49.79 -22.53 -24.22
C THR A 4 48.39 -22.63 -24.81
N LEU A 5 47.97 -23.83 -25.25
CA LEU A 5 46.65 -24.06 -25.85
C LEU A 5 45.53 -23.95 -24.80
N VAL A 6 45.78 -24.41 -23.57
CA VAL A 6 44.83 -24.30 -22.44
C VAL A 6 44.63 -22.85 -22.02
N ILE A 7 45.70 -22.05 -21.99
CA ILE A 7 45.64 -20.62 -21.65
C ILE A 7 44.90 -19.84 -22.75
N ILE A 8 45.16 -20.12 -24.03
CA ILE A 8 44.45 -19.46 -25.15
C ILE A 8 42.96 -19.82 -25.13
N LEU A 9 42.60 -21.09 -24.89
CA LEU A 9 41.21 -21.50 -24.75
C LEU A 9 40.52 -20.83 -23.55
N ALA A 10 41.19 -20.72 -22.39
CA ALA A 10 40.65 -20.04 -21.22
C ALA A 10 40.49 -18.51 -21.41
N VAL A 11 41.41 -17.87 -22.14
CA VAL A 11 41.30 -16.45 -22.51
C VAL A 11 40.20 -16.22 -23.54
N MET A 12 40.04 -17.12 -24.51
CA MET A 12 38.95 -17.03 -25.49
C MET A 12 37.57 -17.28 -24.88
N THR A 13 37.43 -18.25 -23.96
CA THR A 13 36.14 -18.47 -23.26
C THR A 13 35.79 -17.30 -22.35
N THR A 14 36.75 -16.71 -21.64
CA THR A 14 36.52 -15.51 -20.81
C THR A 14 36.18 -14.29 -21.65
N GLN A 15 36.85 -14.07 -22.78
CA GLN A 15 36.50 -12.98 -23.70
C GLN A 15 35.15 -13.17 -24.39
N LEU A 16 34.79 -14.39 -24.83
CA LEU A 16 33.44 -14.67 -25.35
C LEU A 16 32.35 -14.45 -24.29
N SER A 17 32.62 -14.82 -23.03
CA SER A 17 31.68 -14.62 -21.91
C SER A 17 31.46 -13.13 -21.63
N LEU A 18 32.53 -12.32 -21.66
CA LEU A 18 32.45 -10.86 -21.47
C LEU A 18 31.71 -10.17 -22.62
N VAL A 19 31.94 -10.59 -23.87
CA VAL A 19 31.22 -10.05 -25.03
C VAL A 19 29.74 -10.43 -24.98
N TRP A 20 29.42 -11.68 -24.62
CA TRP A 20 28.03 -12.14 -24.48
C TRP A 20 27.29 -11.36 -23.37
N SER A 21 27.90 -11.22 -22.18
CA SER A 21 27.32 -10.44 -21.07
C SER A 21 27.09 -8.97 -21.45
N ALA A 22 28.04 -8.33 -22.14
CA ALA A 22 27.89 -6.94 -22.59
C ALA A 22 26.80 -6.77 -23.66
N THR A 23 26.66 -7.72 -24.60
CA THR A 23 25.58 -7.70 -25.59
C THR A 23 24.20 -7.92 -24.94
N THR A 24 24.09 -8.83 -23.97
CA THR A 24 22.82 -9.06 -23.25
C THR A 24 22.40 -7.89 -22.36
N GLU A 25 23.36 -7.15 -21.80
CA GLU A 25 23.07 -5.97 -20.98
C GLU A 25 22.62 -4.79 -21.85
N THR A 26 23.20 -4.62 -23.04
CA THR A 26 22.80 -3.59 -24.01
C THR A 26 21.43 -3.88 -24.62
N ASP A 27 21.17 -5.12 -25.02
CA ASP A 27 19.87 -5.53 -25.58
C ASP A 27 18.75 -5.46 -24.53
N ARG A 28 19.05 -5.81 -23.27
CA ARG A 28 18.16 -5.54 -22.14
C ARG A 28 17.87 -4.05 -22.03
N GLN A 29 18.88 -3.18 -21.93
CA GLN A 29 18.63 -1.74 -21.75
C GLN A 29 17.84 -1.11 -22.92
N ASN A 30 17.95 -1.65 -24.13
CA ASN A 30 17.23 -1.17 -25.31
C ASN A 30 15.82 -1.75 -25.49
N SER A 31 15.47 -2.86 -24.83
CA SER A 31 14.14 -3.44 -24.89
C SER A 31 13.19 -2.84 -23.84
N LYS A 32 11.89 -2.82 -24.16
CA LYS A 32 10.85 -2.43 -23.21
C LYS A 32 10.74 -3.51 -22.13
N PRO A 33 10.74 -3.16 -20.83
CA PRO A 33 10.66 -4.15 -19.76
C PRO A 33 9.25 -4.74 -19.63
N HIS A 34 9.12 -5.96 -19.15
CA HIS A 34 7.85 -6.39 -18.57
C HIS A 34 7.63 -5.64 -17.24
N ILE A 35 6.39 -5.33 -16.92
CA ILE A 35 6.02 -4.66 -15.68
C ILE A 35 5.09 -5.57 -14.90
N ILE A 36 5.55 -6.05 -13.75
CA ILE A 36 4.81 -6.95 -12.87
C ILE A 36 4.51 -6.18 -11.58
N TYR A 37 3.28 -5.70 -11.44
CA TYR A 37 2.83 -5.00 -10.25
C TYR A 37 2.06 -5.96 -9.35
N ILE A 38 2.69 -6.38 -8.25
CA ILE A 38 2.11 -7.23 -7.22
C ILE A 38 1.58 -6.34 -6.11
N LEU A 39 0.26 -6.39 -5.89
CA LEU A 39 -0.42 -5.60 -4.86
C LEU A 39 -1.05 -6.55 -3.82
N ALA A 40 -0.60 -6.43 -2.57
CA ALA A 40 -1.23 -7.05 -1.40
C ALA A 40 -2.40 -6.20 -0.88
N ASP A 41 -3.27 -6.79 -0.07
CA ASP A 41 -4.48 -6.16 0.45
C ASP A 41 -4.50 -6.26 1.98
N ASP A 42 -4.47 -5.11 2.67
CA ASP A 42 -4.30 -5.01 4.14
C ASP A 42 -2.97 -5.55 4.71
N LEU A 43 -1.87 -5.59 3.93
CA LEU A 43 -0.56 -6.00 4.45
C LEU A 43 0.04 -4.93 5.35
N GLY A 44 0.32 -5.32 6.60
CA GLY A 44 0.80 -4.41 7.64
C GLY A 44 2.26 -4.00 7.48
N PHE A 45 2.60 -2.81 7.97
CA PHE A 45 3.99 -2.34 7.98
C PHE A 45 4.91 -3.25 8.80
N HIS A 46 4.39 -3.91 9.85
CA HIS A 46 5.13 -4.85 10.70
C HIS A 46 4.96 -6.32 10.28
N ASP A 47 4.31 -6.57 9.14
CA ASP A 47 3.95 -7.91 8.66
C ASP A 47 4.84 -8.37 7.50
N VAL A 48 6.05 -7.83 7.41
CA VAL A 48 7.05 -8.13 6.38
C VAL A 48 8.40 -8.46 7.00
N PRO A 49 9.21 -9.33 6.36
CA PRO A 49 10.42 -9.88 6.99
C PRO A 49 11.51 -8.83 7.27
N TRP A 50 11.56 -7.74 6.51
CA TRP A 50 12.52 -6.65 6.72
C TRP A 50 12.12 -5.65 7.82
N HIS A 51 10.91 -5.77 8.38
CA HIS A 51 10.46 -4.99 9.55
C HIS A 51 10.16 -5.87 10.77
N ASN A 52 9.92 -7.17 10.55
CA ASN A 52 9.67 -8.13 11.61
C ASN A 52 10.33 -9.48 11.26
N PRO A 53 11.41 -9.86 11.97
CA PRO A 53 12.15 -11.09 11.69
C PRO A 53 11.38 -12.37 12.02
N LEU A 54 10.22 -12.28 12.69
CA LEU A 54 9.36 -13.43 12.96
C LEU A 54 8.57 -13.87 11.72
N ILE A 55 8.43 -13.01 10.72
CA ILE A 55 7.67 -13.30 9.49
C ILE A 55 8.46 -14.24 8.59
N ARG A 56 7.90 -15.41 8.29
CA ARG A 56 8.46 -16.38 7.35
C ARG A 56 8.00 -16.05 5.93
N ALA A 57 8.77 -15.19 5.27
CA ALA A 57 8.50 -14.74 3.91
C ALA A 57 9.80 -14.58 3.08
N PRO A 58 10.49 -15.69 2.74
CA PRO A 58 11.77 -15.64 2.03
C PRO A 58 11.71 -15.06 0.62
N ALA A 59 10.61 -15.23 -0.13
CA ALA A 59 10.50 -14.68 -1.49
C ALA A 59 10.39 -13.14 -1.47
N LEU A 60 9.63 -12.59 -0.52
CA LEU A 60 9.53 -11.16 -0.29
C LEU A 60 10.88 -10.59 0.19
N GLN A 61 11.60 -11.31 1.06
CA GLN A 61 12.94 -10.91 1.47
C GLN A 61 13.91 -10.89 0.27
N ARG A 62 13.84 -11.87 -0.64
CA ARG A 62 14.63 -11.88 -1.87
C ARG A 62 14.39 -10.64 -2.73
N LEU A 63 13.14 -10.19 -2.87
CA LEU A 63 12.84 -8.96 -3.61
C LEU A 63 13.52 -7.73 -2.98
N VAL A 64 13.65 -7.68 -1.66
CA VAL A 64 14.38 -6.62 -0.94
C VAL A 64 15.88 -6.69 -1.19
N ASP A 65 16.46 -7.88 -1.08
CA ASP A 65 17.91 -8.08 -1.25
C ASP A 65 18.35 -7.75 -2.69
N GLU A 66 17.50 -8.04 -3.67
CA GLU A 66 17.75 -7.81 -5.10
C GLU A 66 17.18 -6.48 -5.63
N GLY A 67 16.60 -5.65 -4.77
CA GLY A 67 15.80 -4.49 -5.19
C GLY A 67 16.11 -3.18 -4.46
N VAL A 68 15.19 -2.25 -4.58
CA VAL A 68 15.16 -0.96 -3.88
C VAL A 68 13.95 -0.97 -2.96
N THR A 69 14.17 -0.95 -1.64
CA THR A 69 13.11 -0.88 -0.63
C THR A 69 12.63 0.55 -0.48
N LEU A 70 11.33 0.81 -0.59
CA LEU A 70 10.75 2.15 -0.45
C LEU A 70 10.26 2.34 0.99
N GLU A 71 11.08 3.01 1.80
CA GLU A 71 10.80 3.20 3.22
C GLU A 71 9.67 4.21 3.45
N GLN A 72 9.51 5.18 2.55
CA GLN A 72 8.47 6.23 2.60
C GLN A 72 7.47 6.09 1.44
N SER A 73 6.92 4.88 1.29
CA SER A 73 5.84 4.59 0.32
C SER A 73 4.46 4.76 0.94
N TYR A 74 3.59 5.51 0.27
CA TYR A 74 2.27 5.88 0.77
C TYR A 74 1.16 5.56 -0.22
N MET A 75 0.18 4.80 0.27
CA MET A 75 -1.12 4.65 -0.35
C MET A 75 -2.17 5.47 0.39
N LEU A 76 -3.44 5.34 0.00
CA LEU A 76 -4.55 5.92 0.73
C LEU A 76 -4.97 4.98 1.88
N PRO A 77 -5.77 5.46 2.84
CA PRO A 77 -6.16 4.67 4.01
C PRO A 77 -6.99 3.40 3.75
N VAL A 78 -7.61 3.27 2.57
CA VAL A 78 -8.52 2.15 2.23
C VAL A 78 -8.43 1.77 0.74
N CYS A 79 -8.91 0.57 0.40
CA CYS A 79 -8.68 -0.13 -0.86
C CYS A 79 -9.07 0.65 -2.12
N SER A 80 -10.36 1.00 -2.32
CA SER A 80 -10.82 1.60 -3.60
C SER A 80 -10.10 2.91 -3.94
N PRO A 81 -9.95 3.87 -3.01
CA PRO A 81 -9.19 5.10 -3.26
C PRO A 81 -7.71 4.85 -3.57
N SER A 82 -7.05 3.90 -2.90
CA SER A 82 -5.65 3.56 -3.20
C SER A 82 -5.48 2.99 -4.59
N ARG A 83 -6.33 2.03 -4.97
CA ARG A 83 -6.32 1.39 -6.29
C ARG A 83 -6.64 2.41 -7.39
N ALA A 84 -7.56 3.33 -7.12
CA ALA A 84 -7.90 4.43 -8.01
C ALA A 84 -6.70 5.35 -8.23
N ALA A 85 -5.99 5.74 -7.16
CA ALA A 85 -4.82 6.58 -7.24
C ALA A 85 -3.67 5.92 -7.99
N LEU A 86 -3.44 4.63 -7.73
CA LEU A 86 -2.44 3.80 -8.38
C LEU A 86 -2.66 3.75 -9.89
N ILE A 87 -3.86 3.33 -10.33
CA ILE A 87 -4.12 3.02 -11.73
C ILE A 87 -4.39 4.28 -12.58
N SER A 88 -4.80 5.39 -11.97
CA SER A 88 -5.09 6.66 -12.68
C SER A 88 -3.99 7.70 -12.57
N GLY A 89 -3.02 7.54 -11.65
CA GLY A 89 -1.99 8.54 -11.40
C GLY A 89 -2.52 9.86 -10.83
N ARG A 90 -3.77 9.87 -10.34
CA ARG A 90 -4.51 11.05 -9.87
C ARG A 90 -5.03 10.86 -8.46
N TYR A 91 -5.09 11.93 -7.70
CA TYR A 91 -5.71 11.90 -6.39
C TYR A 91 -7.23 11.64 -6.50
N PRO A 92 -7.80 10.69 -5.76
CA PRO A 92 -9.23 10.35 -5.87
C PRO A 92 -10.17 11.53 -5.60
N HIS A 93 -9.80 12.42 -4.67
CA HIS A 93 -10.59 13.61 -4.34
C HIS A 93 -10.70 14.63 -5.48
N LYS A 94 -9.86 14.55 -6.51
CA LYS A 94 -9.96 15.39 -7.72
C LYS A 94 -10.86 14.81 -8.79
N ASN A 95 -11.27 13.55 -8.61
CA ASN A 95 -12.00 12.78 -9.62
C ASN A 95 -13.43 12.46 -9.16
N GLY A 96 -13.94 13.05 -8.08
CA GLY A 96 -15.26 12.72 -7.55
C GLY A 96 -15.37 11.28 -7.03
N MET A 97 -14.24 10.68 -6.66
CA MET A 97 -14.21 9.38 -5.99
C MET A 97 -14.34 9.57 -4.49
N LYS A 98 -15.24 8.81 -3.88
CA LYS A 98 -15.41 8.84 -2.42
C LYS A 98 -14.15 8.33 -1.71
N SER A 99 -13.94 8.81 -0.48
CA SER A 99 -12.83 8.42 0.39
C SER A 99 -13.08 7.13 1.18
N ALA A 100 -13.91 6.24 0.65
CA ALA A 100 -14.34 4.99 1.27
C ALA A 100 -14.43 3.89 0.20
N ASN A 101 -14.60 2.65 0.63
CA ASN A 101 -14.71 1.50 -0.26
C ASN A 101 -16.00 1.53 -1.08
N ILE A 102 -15.91 1.29 -2.40
CA ILE A 102 -17.11 1.08 -3.24
C ILE A 102 -17.81 -0.20 -2.75
N LYS A 103 -19.11 -0.10 -2.45
CA LYS A 103 -19.90 -1.24 -2.00
C LYS A 103 -20.40 -2.06 -3.19
N PRO A 104 -20.64 -3.38 -3.04
CA PRO A 104 -21.09 -4.24 -4.16
C PRO A 104 -22.33 -3.71 -4.87
N LEU A 105 -23.33 -3.24 -4.13
CA LEU A 105 -24.60 -2.73 -4.68
C LEU A 105 -24.58 -1.22 -4.97
N GLN A 106 -23.42 -0.55 -4.90
CA GLN A 106 -23.36 0.88 -5.17
C GLN A 106 -23.17 1.13 -6.68
N PRO A 107 -24.09 1.86 -7.36
CA PRO A 107 -24.02 2.08 -8.80
C PRO A 107 -22.99 3.17 -9.15
N THR A 108 -21.72 2.92 -8.83
CA THR A 108 -20.60 3.83 -9.06
C THR A 108 -19.31 3.06 -9.36
N GLY A 109 -18.31 3.78 -9.86
CA GLY A 109 -17.00 3.24 -10.21
C GLY A 109 -15.98 4.34 -10.41
N LEU A 110 -14.74 3.95 -10.71
CA LEU A 110 -13.72 4.90 -11.11
C LEU A 110 -14.20 5.65 -12.36
N PRO A 111 -14.20 7.00 -12.40
CA PRO A 111 -14.76 7.76 -13.51
C PRO A 111 -14.22 7.31 -14.86
N LEU A 112 -15.12 7.24 -15.85
CA LEU A 112 -14.84 6.69 -17.18
C LEU A 112 -14.05 7.66 -18.06
N ASN A 113 -13.96 8.94 -17.69
CA ASN A 113 -13.20 9.97 -18.43
C ASN A 113 -11.71 10.00 -18.08
N LEU A 114 -11.21 9.03 -17.28
CA LEU A 114 -9.81 8.93 -16.89
C LEU A 114 -9.08 7.89 -17.73
N THR A 115 -7.97 8.28 -18.37
CA THR A 115 -7.03 7.34 -19.00
C THR A 115 -6.20 6.64 -17.94
N LEU A 116 -6.31 5.32 -17.87
CA LEU A 116 -5.64 4.49 -16.88
C LEU A 116 -4.25 4.01 -17.36
N LEU A 117 -3.41 3.62 -16.41
CA LEU A 117 -2.08 3.09 -16.65
C LEU A 117 -2.05 1.95 -17.69
N PRO A 118 -2.91 0.91 -17.62
CA PRO A 118 -2.95 -0.13 -18.65
C PRO A 118 -3.27 0.42 -20.04
N GLU A 119 -4.16 1.41 -20.17
CA GLU A 119 -4.47 2.04 -21.46
C GLU A 119 -3.23 2.76 -22.03
N SER A 120 -2.52 3.50 -21.17
CA SER A 120 -1.28 4.17 -21.55
C SER A 120 -0.15 3.21 -21.91
N LEU A 121 0.00 2.10 -21.19
CA LEU A 121 0.99 1.06 -21.52
C LEU A 121 0.62 0.33 -22.81
N LYS A 122 -0.68 0.12 -23.07
CA LYS A 122 -1.16 -0.47 -24.32
C LYS A 122 -0.83 0.41 -25.54
N MET A 123 -0.90 1.74 -25.40
CA MET A 123 -0.41 2.67 -26.43
C MET A 123 1.11 2.54 -26.68
N LEU A 124 1.88 2.07 -25.70
CA LEU A 124 3.29 1.74 -25.85
C LEU A 124 3.53 0.30 -26.35
N GLY A 125 2.48 -0.42 -26.75
CA GLY A 125 2.59 -1.78 -27.31
C GLY A 125 2.66 -2.88 -26.26
N TYR A 126 2.29 -2.62 -25.01
CA TYR A 126 2.20 -3.66 -23.99
C TYR A 126 0.92 -4.48 -24.15
N SER A 127 1.02 -5.80 -23.93
CA SER A 127 -0.15 -6.59 -23.56
C SER A 127 -0.46 -6.41 -22.07
N THR A 128 -1.73 -6.32 -21.71
CA THR A 128 -2.15 -5.87 -20.37
C THR A 128 -3.06 -6.89 -19.70
N HIS A 129 -2.71 -7.31 -18.48
CA HIS A 129 -3.42 -8.37 -17.78
C HIS A 129 -3.65 -8.01 -16.32
N ALA A 130 -4.86 -8.22 -15.84
CA ALA A 130 -5.20 -8.09 -14.43
C ALA A 130 -5.57 -9.45 -13.84
N VAL A 131 -5.01 -9.79 -12.68
CA VAL A 131 -5.31 -11.01 -11.93
C VAL A 131 -5.60 -10.65 -10.47
N GLY A 132 -6.75 -11.06 -9.96
CA GLY A 132 -7.17 -10.83 -8.57
C GLY A 132 -8.19 -9.70 -8.39
N LYS A 133 -8.02 -8.89 -7.34
CA LYS A 133 -8.99 -7.88 -6.88
C LYS A 133 -9.05 -6.65 -7.78
N TRP A 134 -10.25 -6.30 -8.26
CA TRP A 134 -10.49 -5.05 -8.98
C TRP A 134 -10.87 -3.88 -8.06
N HIS A 135 -12.08 -3.92 -7.47
CA HIS A 135 -12.61 -2.96 -6.49
C HIS A 135 -12.69 -1.49 -6.94
N LEU A 136 -12.86 -1.26 -8.25
CA LEU A 136 -13.02 0.06 -8.87
C LEU A 136 -14.38 0.26 -9.57
N GLY A 137 -15.37 -0.53 -9.16
CA GLY A 137 -16.73 -0.52 -9.70
C GLY A 137 -16.95 -1.57 -10.79
N PHE A 138 -18.18 -2.03 -10.91
CA PHE A 138 -18.59 -3.03 -11.91
C PHE A 138 -20.06 -2.93 -12.32
N CYS A 139 -20.79 -1.90 -11.87
CA CYS A 139 -22.24 -1.85 -12.11
C CYS A 139 -22.60 -1.72 -13.61
N LYS A 140 -21.68 -1.19 -14.42
CA LYS A 140 -21.66 -1.29 -15.89
C LYS A 140 -20.43 -2.04 -16.36
N GLU A 141 -20.53 -2.62 -17.55
CA GLU A 141 -19.41 -3.29 -18.19
C GLU A 141 -18.21 -2.34 -18.35
N GLU A 142 -18.44 -1.05 -18.62
CA GLU A 142 -17.41 -0.02 -18.76
C GLU A 142 -16.58 0.18 -17.49
N TYR A 143 -17.08 -0.18 -16.31
CA TYR A 143 -16.29 -0.14 -15.09
C TYR A 143 -15.41 -1.38 -14.89
N THR A 144 -15.64 -2.47 -15.62
CA THR A 144 -14.89 -3.73 -15.48
C THR A 144 -13.47 -3.62 -16.06
N PRO A 145 -12.49 -4.43 -15.57
CA PRO A 145 -11.09 -4.34 -16.00
C PRO A 145 -10.89 -4.41 -17.52
N ILE A 146 -11.66 -5.26 -18.21
CA ILE A 146 -11.53 -5.46 -19.67
C ILE A 146 -11.97 -4.24 -20.49
N LYS A 147 -12.76 -3.34 -19.90
CA LYS A 147 -13.12 -2.03 -20.50
C LYS A 147 -12.27 -0.89 -19.97
N ARG A 148 -11.31 -1.18 -19.10
CA ARG A 148 -10.45 -0.21 -18.41
C ARG A 148 -8.97 -0.44 -18.73
N GLY A 149 -8.71 -0.89 -19.96
CA GLY A 149 -7.39 -1.01 -20.54
C GLY A 149 -6.75 -2.39 -20.49
N PHE A 150 -7.32 -3.35 -19.76
CA PHE A 150 -6.77 -4.71 -19.68
C PHE A 150 -7.26 -5.61 -20.81
N ASP A 151 -6.36 -6.30 -21.50
CA ASP A 151 -6.68 -7.30 -22.53
C ASP A 151 -7.29 -8.57 -21.94
N SER A 152 -6.95 -8.91 -20.68
CA SER A 152 -7.60 -10.01 -19.97
C SER A 152 -7.73 -9.74 -18.47
N PHE A 153 -8.75 -10.36 -17.87
CA PHE A 153 -8.98 -10.35 -16.44
C PHE A 153 -9.23 -11.76 -15.89
N TYR A 154 -8.73 -12.04 -14.69
CA TYR A 154 -9.10 -13.23 -13.93
C TYR A 154 -9.11 -12.93 -12.43
N GLY A 155 -10.28 -12.92 -11.80
CA GLY A 155 -10.41 -12.52 -10.42
C GLY A 155 -11.82 -12.01 -10.10
N PHE A 156 -11.93 -11.02 -9.23
CA PHE A 156 -13.20 -10.62 -8.64
C PHE A 156 -13.37 -9.10 -8.63
N TYR A 157 -14.62 -8.63 -8.67
CA TYR A 157 -14.93 -7.21 -8.82
C TYR A 157 -15.07 -6.46 -7.50
N THR A 158 -15.56 -7.11 -6.46
CA THR A 158 -15.89 -6.48 -5.18
C THR A 158 -14.65 -6.30 -4.28
N GLY A 159 -14.88 -5.90 -3.02
CA GLY A 159 -13.82 -5.56 -2.07
C GLY A 159 -13.17 -6.75 -1.37
N ASN A 160 -13.83 -7.90 -1.34
CA ASN A 160 -13.37 -9.13 -0.69
C ASN A 160 -14.24 -10.30 -1.16
N LEU A 161 -13.77 -11.52 -0.94
CA LEU A 161 -14.48 -12.77 -1.20
C LEU A 161 -14.14 -13.78 -0.10
N ASP A 162 -14.93 -14.83 0.04
CA ASP A 162 -14.45 -16.07 0.65
C ASP A 162 -13.27 -16.64 -0.18
N TYR A 163 -12.17 -17.08 0.46
CA TYR A 163 -10.98 -17.53 -0.26
C TYR A 163 -11.17 -18.86 -1.02
N TYR A 164 -12.21 -19.64 -0.72
CA TYR A 164 -12.45 -20.96 -1.30
C TYR A 164 -13.75 -21.02 -2.08
N GLU A 165 -14.84 -20.46 -1.52
CA GLU A 165 -16.15 -20.40 -2.17
C GLU A 165 -16.23 -19.28 -3.20
N HIS A 166 -15.33 -18.31 -3.13
CA HIS A 166 -15.29 -17.11 -3.98
C HIS A 166 -16.61 -16.33 -4.00
N SER A 167 -17.38 -16.46 -2.94
CA SER A 167 -18.62 -15.75 -2.76
C SER A 167 -18.40 -14.47 -1.97
N GLN A 168 -19.21 -13.46 -2.26
CA GLN A 168 -19.26 -12.23 -1.50
C GLN A 168 -20.67 -11.96 -1.01
N GLY A 169 -20.79 -11.67 0.28
CA GLY A 169 -22.03 -11.30 0.94
C GLY A 169 -22.06 -9.81 1.30
N THR A 170 -23.23 -9.18 1.21
CA THR A 170 -23.46 -7.81 1.70
C THR A 170 -24.82 -7.70 2.39
N LYS A 171 -24.92 -6.81 3.38
CA LYS A 171 -26.18 -6.47 4.04
C LYS A 171 -27.01 -5.60 3.10
N ARG A 172 -28.29 -5.95 2.88
CA ARG A 172 -29.29 -5.10 2.22
C ARG A 172 -29.96 -4.25 3.29
N VAL A 173 -29.96 -2.93 3.12
CA VAL A 173 -30.80 -2.04 3.93
C VAL A 173 -32.08 -1.82 3.14
N ASP A 174 -33.23 -2.12 3.74
CA ASP A 174 -34.53 -1.84 3.14
C ASP A 174 -34.67 -0.32 2.86
N PRO A 175 -35.13 0.11 1.68
CA PRO A 175 -35.39 1.52 1.39
C PRO A 175 -36.32 2.22 2.41
N SER A 176 -37.17 1.46 3.10
CA SER A 176 -38.05 1.94 4.18
C SER A 176 -37.32 2.28 5.50
N GLY A 177 -36.05 1.90 5.63
CA GLY A 177 -35.25 2.16 6.84
C GLY A 177 -35.59 1.28 8.05
N GLU A 178 -36.52 0.32 7.91
CA GLU A 178 -36.83 -0.63 8.97
C GLU A 178 -35.66 -1.59 9.22
N LYS A 179 -35.13 -1.56 10.44
CA LYS A 179 -34.00 -2.41 10.87
C LYS A 179 -34.33 -3.92 10.90
N SER A 180 -35.60 -4.28 10.73
CA SER A 180 -36.14 -5.62 10.98
C SER A 180 -35.97 -6.63 9.84
N THR A 181 -35.54 -6.21 8.65
CA THR A 181 -35.55 -7.07 7.44
C THR A 181 -34.27 -6.97 6.60
N VAL A 182 -33.09 -6.93 7.25
CA VAL A 182 -31.80 -6.98 6.53
C VAL A 182 -31.68 -8.32 5.80
N ARG A 183 -32.09 -8.38 4.53
CA ARG A 183 -31.78 -9.51 3.64
C ARG A 183 -30.30 -9.44 3.28
N LYS A 184 -29.60 -10.55 3.25
CA LYS A 184 -28.22 -10.60 2.75
C LYS A 184 -28.27 -10.84 1.24
N ALA A 185 -27.70 -9.95 0.44
CA ALA A 185 -27.40 -10.26 -0.96
C ALA A 185 -26.07 -11.00 -0.96
N SER A 186 -26.03 -12.19 -1.55
CA SER A 186 -24.83 -13.03 -1.57
C SER A 186 -24.77 -13.79 -2.88
N GLY A 187 -23.57 -13.92 -3.42
CA GLY A 187 -23.35 -14.61 -4.69
C GLY A 187 -21.88 -14.80 -4.99
N LEU A 188 -21.59 -15.60 -6.01
CA LEU A 188 -20.26 -15.82 -6.57
C LEU A 188 -19.74 -14.51 -7.18
N ASP A 189 -18.51 -14.11 -6.84
CA ASP A 189 -17.78 -12.99 -7.45
C ASP A 189 -16.41 -13.52 -7.92
N PHE A 190 -16.41 -14.29 -9.01
CA PHE A 190 -15.19 -14.82 -9.59
C PHE A 190 -15.35 -14.94 -11.09
N HIS A 191 -14.46 -14.33 -11.85
CA HIS A 191 -14.63 -14.03 -13.27
C HIS A 191 -13.37 -14.36 -14.07
N SER A 192 -13.59 -14.87 -15.27
CA SER A 192 -12.61 -14.94 -16.36
C SER A 192 -13.11 -13.99 -17.45
N ASN A 193 -12.42 -12.86 -17.61
CA ASN A 193 -12.89 -11.70 -18.38
C ASN A 193 -14.29 -11.26 -17.90
N ALA A 194 -15.26 -11.13 -18.82
CA ALA A 194 -16.63 -10.74 -18.49
C ALA A 194 -17.47 -11.87 -17.87
N THR A 195 -16.99 -13.12 -17.93
CA THR A 195 -17.80 -14.29 -17.61
C THR A 195 -17.49 -14.80 -16.21
N ALA A 196 -18.52 -15.01 -15.39
CA ALA A 196 -18.33 -15.65 -14.10
C ALA A 196 -17.91 -17.11 -14.25
N SER A 197 -17.04 -17.58 -13.37
CA SER A 197 -16.48 -18.93 -13.39
C SER A 197 -16.52 -19.55 -12.00
N SER A 198 -17.15 -20.71 -11.90
CA SER A 198 -17.16 -21.56 -10.70
C SER A 198 -16.01 -22.58 -10.68
N GLU A 199 -15.12 -22.59 -11.69
CA GLU A 199 -14.02 -23.58 -11.80
C GLU A 199 -13.06 -23.53 -10.60
N ALA A 200 -12.92 -22.36 -9.99
CA ALA A 200 -12.06 -22.11 -8.84
C ALA A 200 -12.70 -22.48 -7.49
N VAL A 201 -14.02 -22.75 -7.44
CA VAL A 201 -14.73 -23.05 -6.20
C VAL A 201 -14.12 -24.26 -5.49
N GLY A 202 -13.93 -24.15 -4.18
CA GLY A 202 -13.23 -25.11 -3.34
C GLY A 202 -11.71 -25.00 -3.37
N LYS A 203 -11.13 -24.09 -4.15
CA LYS A 203 -9.68 -23.89 -4.27
C LYS A 203 -9.29 -22.51 -3.74
N TYR A 204 -8.17 -22.44 -3.04
CA TYR A 204 -7.68 -21.19 -2.45
C TYR A 204 -7.37 -20.14 -3.52
N SER A 205 -8.04 -18.99 -3.47
CA SER A 205 -8.02 -17.95 -4.52
C SER A 205 -6.60 -17.52 -4.92
N THR A 206 -5.71 -17.38 -3.94
CA THR A 206 -4.30 -17.06 -4.12
C THR A 206 -3.58 -18.01 -5.08
N PHE A 207 -3.87 -19.31 -4.99
CA PHE A 207 -3.21 -20.32 -5.83
C PHE A 207 -3.80 -20.40 -7.23
N GLU A 208 -5.11 -20.15 -7.38
CA GLU A 208 -5.72 -20.01 -8.69
C GLU A 208 -5.19 -18.78 -9.44
N PHE A 209 -4.93 -17.67 -8.73
CA PHE A 209 -4.25 -16.50 -9.30
C PHE A 209 -2.85 -16.85 -9.80
N VAL A 210 -2.05 -17.56 -9.00
CA VAL A 210 -0.71 -18.02 -9.42
C VAL A 210 -0.79 -18.95 -10.63
N LYS A 211 -1.72 -19.92 -10.63
CA LYS A 211 -1.95 -20.83 -11.75
C LYS A 211 -2.28 -20.06 -13.04
N LYS A 212 -3.15 -19.05 -12.95
CA LYS A 212 -3.49 -18.19 -14.09
C LYS A 212 -2.28 -17.40 -14.59
N ILE A 213 -1.48 -16.82 -13.69
CA ILE A 213 -0.26 -16.08 -14.04
C ILE A 213 0.75 -17.00 -14.73
N LYS A 214 0.98 -18.21 -14.20
CA LYS A 214 1.85 -19.22 -14.83
C LYS A 214 1.40 -19.57 -16.25
N SER A 215 0.10 -19.81 -16.43
CA SER A 215 -0.48 -20.08 -17.75
C SER A 215 -0.29 -18.90 -18.71
N LEU A 216 -0.52 -17.68 -18.24
CA LEU A 216 -0.35 -16.45 -19.03
C LEU A 216 1.11 -16.27 -19.51
N LEU A 217 2.09 -16.49 -18.62
CA LEU A 217 3.50 -16.36 -18.95
C LEU A 217 3.96 -17.44 -19.93
N ARG A 218 3.51 -18.68 -19.77
CA ARG A 218 3.85 -19.79 -20.67
C ARG A 218 3.27 -19.63 -22.08
N SER A 219 2.18 -18.88 -22.23
CA SER A 219 1.55 -18.64 -23.52
C SER A 219 2.08 -17.39 -24.26
N ARG A 220 3.18 -16.78 -23.79
CA ARG A 220 3.70 -15.52 -24.32
C ARG A 220 5.19 -15.62 -24.67
N ASP A 221 5.58 -14.92 -25.72
CA ASP A 221 6.99 -14.73 -26.05
C ASP A 221 7.58 -13.73 -25.04
N PRO A 222 8.68 -14.06 -24.34
CA PRO A 222 9.36 -13.14 -23.42
C PRO A 222 9.93 -11.88 -24.13
N LYS A 223 9.87 -11.79 -25.45
CA LYS A 223 10.20 -10.56 -26.20
C LYS A 223 9.04 -9.56 -26.23
N ASP A 224 7.80 -10.00 -26.02
CA ASP A 224 6.63 -9.14 -26.06
C ASP A 224 6.42 -8.47 -24.69
N PRO A 225 6.50 -7.12 -24.57
CA PRO A 225 6.36 -6.44 -23.30
C PRO A 225 4.96 -6.66 -22.74
N LEU A 226 4.88 -7.00 -21.45
CA LEU A 226 3.62 -7.28 -20.77
C LEU A 226 3.51 -6.45 -19.49
N PHE A 227 2.30 -5.99 -19.20
CA PHE A 227 1.92 -5.40 -17.93
C PHE A 227 0.99 -6.37 -17.22
N LEU A 228 1.43 -6.86 -16.06
CA LEU A 228 0.66 -7.71 -15.17
C LEU A 228 0.34 -6.96 -13.88
N TYR A 229 -0.93 -6.67 -13.65
CA TYR A 229 -1.45 -6.20 -12.38
C TYR A 229 -1.95 -7.40 -11.57
N ALA A 230 -1.12 -7.92 -10.68
CA ALA A 230 -1.40 -9.06 -9.80
C ALA A 230 -1.85 -8.56 -8.41
N ALA A 231 -3.15 -8.35 -8.25
CA ALA A 231 -3.76 -7.81 -7.05
C ALA A 231 -4.29 -8.93 -6.15
N PHE A 232 -3.43 -9.48 -5.31
CA PHE A 232 -3.79 -10.56 -4.39
C PHE A 232 -4.79 -10.09 -3.33
N GLN A 233 -5.64 -11.02 -2.90
CA GLN A 233 -6.55 -10.82 -1.78
C GLN A 233 -5.83 -10.82 -0.42
N ASN A 234 -4.68 -11.47 -0.32
CA ASN A 234 -3.95 -11.62 0.94
C ASN A 234 -3.35 -10.30 1.46
N PRO A 235 -3.26 -10.11 2.79
CA PRO A 235 -3.89 -10.90 3.86
C PRO A 235 -5.31 -10.40 4.26
N HIS A 236 -6.05 -9.72 3.37
CA HIS A 236 -7.40 -9.23 3.68
C HIS A 236 -8.33 -10.37 4.10
N GLY A 237 -9.25 -10.05 5.01
CA GLY A 237 -10.27 -10.99 5.49
C GLY A 237 -11.21 -11.49 4.37
N PRO A 238 -11.96 -12.58 4.60
CA PRO A 238 -12.04 -13.37 5.84
C PRO A 238 -10.73 -14.08 6.20
N LEU A 239 -10.55 -14.43 7.47
CA LEU A 239 -9.30 -15.02 7.99
C LEU A 239 -9.26 -16.51 7.64
N GLN A 240 -8.82 -16.81 6.42
CA GLN A 240 -8.79 -18.14 5.85
C GLN A 240 -7.44 -18.40 5.17
N VAL A 241 -6.82 -19.53 5.50
CA VAL A 241 -5.53 -19.94 4.92
C VAL A 241 -5.38 -21.47 4.97
N PRO A 242 -4.67 -22.09 4.01
CA PRO A 242 -4.33 -23.50 4.09
C PRO A 242 -3.52 -23.82 5.35
N ARG A 243 -3.88 -24.92 6.02
CA ARG A 243 -3.34 -25.32 7.33
C ARG A 243 -1.81 -25.31 7.42
N ARG A 244 -1.12 -25.74 6.36
CA ARG A 244 0.36 -25.79 6.30
C ARG A 244 1.03 -24.45 6.61
N PHE A 245 0.39 -23.32 6.29
CA PHE A 245 0.96 -22.00 6.59
C PHE A 245 0.73 -21.56 8.05
N LEU A 246 -0.29 -22.09 8.72
CA LEU A 246 -0.50 -21.87 10.16
C LEU A 246 0.55 -22.60 10.99
N GLU A 247 0.91 -23.80 10.55
CA GLU A 247 1.89 -24.67 11.21
C GLU A 247 3.31 -24.09 11.17
N LEU A 248 3.55 -23.06 10.36
CA LEU A 248 4.76 -22.27 10.37
C LEU A 248 4.91 -21.39 11.63
N TYR A 249 3.82 -21.13 12.36
CA TYR A 249 3.80 -20.22 13.50
C TYR A 249 3.25 -20.89 14.78
N PRO A 250 3.85 -22.00 15.25
CA PRO A 250 3.35 -22.73 16.42
C PRO A 250 3.44 -21.90 17.72
N HIS A 251 4.34 -20.91 17.75
CA HIS A 251 4.58 -20.06 18.92
C HIS A 251 3.60 -18.89 19.06
N GLU A 252 2.87 -18.51 18.00
CA GLU A 252 1.95 -17.38 18.03
C GLU A 252 0.67 -17.76 18.77
N ALA A 253 0.50 -17.29 20.01
CA ALA A 253 -0.62 -17.66 20.86
C ALA A 253 -1.97 -17.09 20.38
N ASN A 254 -1.98 -15.90 19.75
CA ASN A 254 -3.19 -15.28 19.27
C ASN A 254 -3.65 -15.95 17.96
N PRO A 255 -4.82 -16.62 17.93
CA PRO A 255 -5.25 -17.40 16.77
C PRO A 255 -5.45 -16.55 15.51
N LYS A 256 -5.97 -15.32 15.64
CA LYS A 256 -6.15 -14.42 14.49
C LYS A 256 -4.80 -13.96 13.94
N ARG A 257 -3.86 -13.63 14.83
CA ARG A 257 -2.50 -13.27 14.43
C ARG A 257 -1.82 -14.44 13.71
N ARG A 258 -1.94 -15.66 14.23
CA ARG A 258 -1.41 -16.87 13.59
C ARG A 258 -1.95 -17.07 12.18
N ILE A 259 -3.25 -16.81 11.97
CA ILE A 259 -3.87 -16.85 10.64
C ILE A 259 -3.31 -15.77 9.73
N ILE A 260 -3.23 -14.51 10.17
CA ILE A 260 -2.62 -13.43 9.38
C ILE A 260 -1.18 -13.77 8.97
N LEU A 261 -0.36 -14.24 9.91
CA LEU A 261 1.01 -14.67 9.64
C LEU A 261 1.05 -15.79 8.59
N GLY A 262 0.16 -16.78 8.71
CA GLY A 262 -0.02 -17.82 7.70
C GLY A 262 -0.42 -17.25 6.33
N MET A 263 -1.37 -16.31 6.27
CA MET A 263 -1.82 -15.67 5.03
C MET A 263 -0.70 -14.86 4.36
N VAL A 264 0.16 -14.22 5.15
CA VAL A 264 1.37 -13.54 4.66
C VAL A 264 2.37 -14.55 4.09
N SER A 265 2.60 -15.69 4.75
CA SER A 265 3.46 -16.76 4.19
C SER A 265 2.85 -17.40 2.94
N ALA A 266 1.51 -17.48 2.84
CA ALA A 266 0.84 -17.92 1.62
C ALA A 266 1.01 -16.92 0.47
N LEU A 267 0.93 -15.62 0.75
CA LEU A 267 1.26 -14.56 -0.20
C LEU A 267 2.73 -14.63 -0.64
N ASP A 268 3.66 -14.83 0.29
CA ASP A 268 5.08 -15.01 -0.01
C ASP A 268 5.31 -16.18 -0.96
N HIS A 269 4.71 -17.34 -0.66
CA HIS A 269 4.78 -18.51 -1.53
C HIS A 269 4.20 -18.23 -2.93
N ALA A 270 3.13 -17.45 -3.02
CA ALA A 270 2.55 -17.02 -4.28
C ALA A 270 3.49 -16.09 -5.07
N VAL A 271 4.11 -15.13 -4.40
CA VAL A 271 5.11 -14.24 -5.00
C VAL A 271 6.33 -15.03 -5.49
N GLY A 272 6.87 -15.93 -4.67
CA GLY A 272 7.97 -16.82 -5.07
C GLY A 272 7.60 -17.67 -6.28
N SER A 273 6.37 -18.18 -6.35
CA SER A 273 5.87 -18.95 -7.49
C SER A 273 5.72 -18.11 -8.77
N VAL A 274 5.36 -16.82 -8.65
CA VAL A 274 5.30 -15.90 -9.80
C VAL A 274 6.72 -15.58 -10.29
N VAL A 275 7.65 -15.29 -9.37
CA VAL A 275 9.06 -15.03 -9.71
C VAL A 275 9.69 -16.24 -10.40
N ALA A 276 9.50 -17.44 -9.84
CA ALA A 276 9.98 -18.68 -10.45
C ALA A 276 9.40 -18.89 -11.86
N ALA A 277 8.11 -18.59 -12.05
CA ALA A 277 7.49 -18.69 -13.38
C ALA A 277 8.08 -17.68 -14.39
N LEU A 278 8.42 -16.46 -13.95
CA LEU A 278 9.11 -15.49 -14.78
C LEU A 278 10.52 -16.00 -15.16
N GLU A 279 11.22 -16.66 -14.24
CA GLU A 279 12.55 -17.25 -14.49
C GLU A 279 12.44 -18.42 -15.48
N GLU A 280 11.53 -19.38 -15.24
CA GLU A 280 11.27 -20.54 -16.09
C GLU A 280 10.91 -20.17 -17.53
N THR A 281 10.15 -19.08 -17.71
CA THR A 281 9.66 -18.65 -19.02
C THR A 281 10.55 -17.59 -19.68
N GLY A 282 11.68 -17.22 -19.06
CA GLY A 282 12.63 -16.24 -19.60
C GLY A 282 12.21 -14.76 -19.45
N HIS A 283 11.06 -14.47 -18.85
CA HIS A 283 10.58 -13.10 -18.65
C HIS A 283 11.35 -12.33 -17.56
N PHE A 284 11.95 -13.05 -16.59
CA PHE A 284 12.53 -12.44 -15.37
C PHE A 284 13.63 -11.41 -15.67
N GLN A 285 14.50 -11.73 -16.62
CA GLN A 285 15.70 -10.92 -16.91
C GLN A 285 15.36 -9.50 -17.38
N ASN A 286 14.18 -9.34 -17.98
CA ASN A 286 13.68 -8.07 -18.49
C ASN A 286 12.48 -7.51 -17.69
N SER A 287 12.20 -8.06 -16.50
CA SER A 287 11.07 -7.63 -15.67
C SER A 287 11.43 -6.53 -14.68
N ILE A 288 10.50 -5.60 -14.48
CA ILE A 288 10.40 -4.72 -13.32
C ILE A 288 9.30 -5.28 -12.44
N ILE A 289 9.66 -5.77 -11.26
CA ILE A 289 8.72 -6.32 -10.28
C ILE A 289 8.53 -5.29 -9.18
N VAL A 290 7.29 -4.83 -9.02
CA VAL A 290 6.89 -3.95 -7.92
C VAL A 290 6.06 -4.78 -6.95
N PHE A 291 6.37 -4.70 -5.66
CA PHE A 291 5.53 -5.23 -4.59
C PHE A 291 5.12 -4.09 -3.65
N SER A 292 3.85 -4.01 -3.30
CA SER A 292 3.32 -3.05 -2.33
C SER A 292 2.04 -3.55 -1.67
N SER A 293 1.67 -3.00 -0.50
CA SER A 293 0.28 -3.07 0.01
C SER A 293 -0.58 -1.95 -0.58
N ASP A 294 -1.92 -2.09 -0.57
CA ASP A 294 -2.87 -1.05 -0.96
C ASP A 294 -3.25 -0.08 0.17
N ASN A 295 -3.09 -0.48 1.42
CA ASN A 295 -3.20 0.36 2.62
C ASN A 295 -2.49 -0.32 3.80
N GLY A 296 -2.43 0.35 4.95
CA GLY A 296 -1.95 -0.28 6.18
C GLY A 296 -2.92 -1.35 6.70
N ALA A 297 -2.44 -2.26 7.55
CA ALA A 297 -3.25 -3.36 8.08
C ALA A 297 -4.37 -2.90 9.02
N SER A 298 -5.37 -3.77 9.18
CA SER A 298 -6.41 -3.64 10.19
C SER A 298 -6.05 -4.42 11.47
N TRP A 299 -5.88 -3.73 12.60
CA TRP A 299 -5.61 -4.42 13.87
C TRP A 299 -6.79 -5.25 14.38
N ASN A 300 -8.03 -4.91 14.00
CA ASN A 300 -9.20 -5.73 14.36
C ASN A 300 -9.08 -7.17 13.80
N LYS A 301 -8.28 -7.32 12.72
CA LYS A 301 -7.94 -8.59 12.08
C LYS A 301 -6.57 -9.13 12.52
N MET A 302 -5.87 -8.46 13.44
CA MET A 302 -4.51 -8.76 13.92
C MET A 302 -3.39 -8.63 12.88
N GLY A 303 -3.59 -7.82 11.84
CA GLY A 303 -2.47 -7.29 11.05
C GLY A 303 -1.84 -6.08 11.77
N LEU A 304 -0.52 -5.91 11.67
CA LEU A 304 0.24 -4.97 12.51
C LEU A 304 0.99 -3.93 11.68
N ASN A 305 0.90 -2.67 12.13
CA ASN A 305 1.61 -1.54 11.54
C ASN A 305 2.71 -0.98 12.44
N TRP A 306 2.99 -1.65 13.55
CA TRP A 306 4.00 -1.25 14.51
C TRP A 306 5.35 -0.96 13.83
N PRO A 307 6.10 0.06 14.27
CA PRO A 307 5.79 1.06 15.30
C PRO A 307 4.95 2.26 14.82
N LEU A 308 4.31 2.20 13.66
CA LEU A 308 3.52 3.32 13.13
C LEU A 308 2.18 3.48 13.85
N ARG A 309 1.76 4.74 14.05
CA ARG A 309 0.44 5.06 14.61
C ARG A 309 -0.65 4.81 13.57
N GLY A 310 -1.76 4.22 13.98
CA GLY A 310 -2.95 4.02 13.16
C GLY A 310 -3.01 2.68 12.43
N SER A 311 -4.19 2.42 11.87
CA SER A 311 -4.50 1.24 11.06
C SER A 311 -5.35 1.63 9.87
N LYS A 312 -5.72 0.65 9.04
CA LYS A 312 -6.67 0.80 7.92
C LYS A 312 -7.78 1.82 8.23
N GLY A 313 -7.97 2.77 7.31
CA GLY A 313 -8.96 3.84 7.43
C GLY A 313 -8.54 5.05 8.27
N SER A 314 -7.33 5.06 8.84
CA SER A 314 -6.79 6.24 9.55
C SER A 314 -5.84 7.06 8.66
N LEU A 315 -5.72 8.36 8.95
CA LEU A 315 -4.78 9.27 8.26
C LEU A 315 -3.37 9.27 8.87
N PHE A 316 -3.16 8.49 9.94
CA PHE A 316 -1.85 8.30 10.56
C PHE A 316 -0.97 7.39 9.69
N GLU A 317 0.34 7.36 9.97
CA GLU A 317 1.32 6.63 9.16
C GLU A 317 0.95 5.16 8.99
N GLY A 318 0.51 4.47 10.04
CA GLY A 318 0.12 3.06 10.00
C GLY A 318 -1.17 2.78 9.21
N GLY A 319 -1.93 3.79 8.79
CA GLY A 319 -3.05 3.60 7.86
C GLY A 319 -2.66 3.69 6.39
N THR A 320 -1.53 4.35 6.07
CA THR A 320 -1.24 4.87 4.72
C THR A 320 0.17 4.54 4.24
N ARG A 321 1.16 4.49 5.14
CA ARG A 321 2.53 4.10 4.86
C ARG A 321 2.59 2.58 4.76
N VAL A 322 3.01 2.07 3.61
CA VAL A 322 2.93 0.65 3.26
C VAL A 322 4.32 0.07 2.98
N PRO A 323 4.52 -1.24 3.25
CA PRO A 323 5.71 -1.93 2.75
C PRO A 323 5.73 -1.90 1.22
N ALA A 324 6.86 -1.54 0.63
CA ALA A 324 7.02 -1.56 -0.83
C ALA A 324 8.49 -1.81 -1.26
N VAL A 325 8.65 -2.50 -2.39
CA VAL A 325 9.95 -2.79 -3.00
C VAL A 325 9.84 -2.84 -4.52
N VAL A 326 10.88 -2.35 -5.21
CA VAL A 326 11.06 -2.53 -6.65
C VAL A 326 12.26 -3.44 -6.88
N SER A 327 12.06 -4.61 -7.48
CA SER A 327 13.13 -5.55 -7.83
C SER A 327 13.23 -5.70 -9.34
N SER A 328 14.43 -5.53 -9.88
CA SER A 328 14.71 -5.67 -11.31
C SER A 328 16.20 -5.75 -11.57
N LEU A 329 16.63 -6.61 -12.49
CA LEU A 329 18.00 -6.60 -12.99
C LEU A 329 18.36 -5.33 -13.78
N ARG A 330 17.37 -4.49 -14.13
CA ARG A 330 17.56 -3.23 -14.85
C ARG A 330 17.92 -2.05 -13.95
N LEU A 331 17.71 -2.20 -12.64
CA LEU A 331 18.05 -1.14 -11.68
C LEU A 331 19.56 -0.97 -11.58
N ALA A 332 20.02 0.28 -11.62
CA ALA A 332 21.43 0.63 -11.48
C ALA A 332 21.97 0.35 -10.06
N GLN A 333 21.09 0.29 -9.07
CA GLN A 333 21.40 -0.02 -7.68
C GLN A 333 20.37 -0.99 -7.12
N ARG A 334 20.83 -1.95 -6.31
CA ARG A 334 20.03 -3.02 -5.70
C ARG A 334 20.54 -3.28 -4.28
N GLY A 335 19.71 -3.83 -3.41
CA GLY A 335 20.00 -4.00 -2.00
C GLY A 335 20.08 -2.67 -1.24
N VAL A 336 19.39 -1.62 -1.71
CA VAL A 336 19.42 -0.26 -1.12
C VAL A 336 18.05 0.19 -0.62
N VAL A 337 18.03 1.21 0.23
CA VAL A 337 16.79 1.84 0.73
C VAL A 337 16.59 3.19 0.04
N TYR A 338 15.41 3.38 -0.52
CA TYR A 338 14.90 4.66 -0.98
C TYR A 338 14.11 5.35 0.13
N THR A 339 14.62 6.47 0.64
CA THR A 339 14.01 7.23 1.73
C THR A 339 13.20 8.44 1.26
N GLY A 340 13.10 8.64 -0.06
CA GLY A 340 12.30 9.69 -0.67
C GLY A 340 10.80 9.42 -0.54
N LEU A 341 9.98 10.48 -0.50
CA LEU A 341 8.53 10.35 -0.51
C LEU A 341 8.08 9.70 -1.82
N PHE A 342 7.27 8.64 -1.71
CA PHE A 342 6.66 7.95 -2.84
C PHE A 342 5.16 7.79 -2.56
N HIS A 343 4.31 8.24 -3.48
CA HIS A 343 2.85 8.16 -3.31
C HIS A 343 2.23 7.24 -4.35
N ALA A 344 1.05 6.65 -4.09
CA ALA A 344 0.30 5.79 -5.02
C ALA A 344 0.24 6.33 -6.45
N THR A 345 0.04 7.64 -6.59
CA THR A 345 -0.06 8.33 -7.88
C THR A 345 1.26 8.32 -8.67
N ASP A 346 2.41 8.16 -8.02
CA ASP A 346 3.75 8.17 -8.66
C ASP A 346 4.01 6.93 -9.49
N TRP A 347 3.37 5.81 -9.18
CA TRP A 347 3.57 4.56 -9.91
C TRP A 347 3.20 4.73 -11.39
N TYR A 348 2.15 5.47 -11.70
CA TYR A 348 1.75 5.69 -13.08
C TYR A 348 2.86 6.34 -13.92
N PRO A 349 3.32 7.58 -13.65
CA PRO A 349 4.36 8.21 -14.45
C PRO A 349 5.71 7.50 -14.34
N THR A 350 6.03 6.91 -13.18
CA THR A 350 7.30 6.18 -12.97
C THR A 350 7.36 4.93 -13.85
N LEU A 351 6.27 4.16 -13.95
CA LEU A 351 6.22 2.96 -14.77
C LEU A 351 6.17 3.29 -16.27
N LEU A 352 5.49 4.38 -16.66
CA LEU A 352 5.57 4.88 -18.03
C LEU A 352 6.99 5.29 -18.41
N ARG A 353 7.69 6.02 -17.51
CA ARG A 353 9.09 6.39 -17.74
C ARG A 353 9.97 5.15 -17.91
N ALA A 354 9.80 4.16 -17.04
CA ALA A 354 10.53 2.90 -17.11
C ALA A 354 10.23 2.11 -18.41
N ALA A 355 9.01 2.24 -18.94
CA ALA A 355 8.59 1.67 -20.23
C ALA A 355 9.11 2.45 -21.46
N GLY A 356 9.90 3.51 -21.26
CA GLY A 356 10.47 4.33 -22.33
C GLY A 356 9.57 5.47 -22.81
N ALA A 357 8.50 5.80 -22.07
CA ALA A 357 7.67 6.96 -22.40
C ALA A 357 8.45 8.28 -22.23
N PRO A 358 8.14 9.31 -23.04
CA PRO A 358 8.67 10.66 -22.83
C PRO A 358 8.07 11.27 -21.56
N ALA A 359 8.75 12.27 -20.98
CA ALA A 359 8.29 12.96 -19.79
C ALA A 359 6.89 13.61 -19.95
N SER A 360 6.54 14.04 -21.18
CA SER A 360 5.22 14.59 -21.51
C SER A 360 4.07 13.61 -21.31
N ALA A 361 4.33 12.29 -21.29
CA ALA A 361 3.31 11.28 -20.99
C ALA A 361 2.78 11.37 -19.55
N SER A 362 3.44 12.14 -18.68
CA SER A 362 3.02 12.40 -17.29
C SER A 362 2.22 13.70 -17.14
N GLU A 363 2.01 14.47 -18.21
CA GLU A 363 1.31 15.75 -18.14
C GLU A 363 -0.12 15.60 -17.63
N GLY A 364 -0.50 16.46 -16.67
CA GLY A 364 -1.83 16.46 -16.07
C GLY A 364 -2.07 15.40 -14.98
N LEU A 365 -1.11 14.51 -14.71
CA LEU A 365 -1.16 13.59 -13.57
C LEU A 365 -0.79 14.32 -12.25
N ASP A 366 -1.22 13.75 -11.12
CA ASP A 366 -0.75 14.19 -9.79
C ASP A 366 0.52 13.44 -9.33
N GLY A 367 0.83 12.34 -10.02
CA GLY A 367 2.04 11.57 -9.85
C GLY A 367 3.29 12.34 -10.28
N VAL A 368 4.41 11.97 -9.69
CA VAL A 368 5.75 12.45 -10.04
C VAL A 368 6.55 11.22 -10.49
N ASP A 369 7.26 11.34 -11.61
CA ASP A 369 8.19 10.31 -12.07
C ASP A 369 9.37 10.18 -11.09
N GLN A 370 9.59 8.97 -10.58
CA GLN A 370 10.60 8.64 -9.59
C GLN A 370 11.73 7.76 -10.18
N TRP A 371 11.70 7.43 -11.47
CA TRP A 371 12.52 6.36 -12.04
C TRP A 371 14.04 6.62 -11.91
N GLU A 372 14.49 7.82 -12.22
CA GLU A 372 15.91 8.18 -12.07
C GLU A 372 16.34 8.22 -10.60
N ALA A 373 15.44 8.57 -9.69
CA ALA A 373 15.71 8.58 -8.25
C ALA A 373 15.82 7.17 -7.69
N LEU A 374 14.97 6.24 -8.12
CA LEU A 374 15.09 4.81 -7.82
C LEU A 374 16.43 4.23 -8.30
N ASN A 375 16.94 4.72 -9.43
CA ASN A 375 18.26 4.33 -9.97
C ASN A 375 19.45 5.08 -9.33
N GLY A 376 19.22 5.97 -8.36
CA GLY A 376 20.29 6.73 -7.69
C GLY A 376 20.95 7.77 -8.59
N ARG A 377 20.32 8.10 -9.72
CA ARG A 377 20.81 9.06 -10.73
C ARG A 377 20.22 10.45 -10.52
N ALA A 378 19.23 10.59 -9.65
CA ALA A 378 18.60 11.85 -9.27
C ALA A 378 18.21 11.86 -7.79
N PRO A 379 18.10 13.03 -7.14
CA PRO A 379 17.51 13.13 -5.80
C PRO A 379 16.00 12.84 -5.83
N PRO A 380 15.40 12.43 -4.70
CA PRO A 380 13.95 12.28 -4.58
C PRO A 380 13.16 13.54 -5.04
N PRO A 381 12.35 13.44 -6.11
CA PRO A 381 11.67 14.60 -6.69
C PRO A 381 10.44 15.04 -5.89
N ARG A 382 9.72 14.11 -5.24
CA ARG A 382 8.50 14.44 -4.48
C ARG A 382 8.84 15.09 -3.13
N GLN A 383 8.27 16.27 -2.90
CA GLN A 383 8.44 17.04 -1.67
C GLN A 383 7.13 17.24 -0.89
N GLN A 384 5.98 16.87 -1.47
CA GLN A 384 4.67 17.02 -0.85
C GLN A 384 3.69 15.96 -1.36
N MET A 385 2.67 15.67 -0.55
CA MET A 385 1.54 14.82 -0.95
C MET A 385 0.32 15.07 -0.06
N ILE A 386 -0.85 14.70 -0.56
CA ILE A 386 -2.10 14.61 0.22
C ILE A 386 -2.36 13.13 0.52
N TYR A 387 -2.54 12.77 1.79
CA TYR A 387 -2.83 11.39 2.19
C TYR A 387 -4.25 10.99 1.77
N GLN A 388 -5.22 11.86 2.03
CA GLN A 388 -6.62 11.75 1.62
C GLN A 388 -7.30 13.09 1.89
N MET A 389 -8.43 13.34 1.24
CA MET A 389 -9.27 14.52 1.49
C MET A 389 -10.73 14.11 1.31
N THR A 390 -11.57 14.43 2.30
CA THR A 390 -13.02 14.21 2.24
C THR A 390 -13.79 15.33 2.92
N ASN A 391 -15.01 15.57 2.45
CA ASN A 391 -15.97 16.51 3.02
C ASN A 391 -17.25 15.84 3.56
N HIS A 392 -17.40 14.51 3.44
CA HIS A 392 -18.66 13.79 3.71
C HIS A 392 -19.20 13.94 5.15
N ARG A 393 -18.32 14.13 6.16
CA ARG A 393 -18.72 14.42 7.55
C ARG A 393 -18.06 15.70 8.07
N GLY A 394 -17.90 16.68 7.19
CA GLY A 394 -16.98 17.80 7.38
C GLY A 394 -15.57 17.42 6.93
N LEU A 395 -14.69 18.43 6.82
CA LEU A 395 -13.31 18.24 6.37
C LEU A 395 -12.60 17.15 7.19
N SER A 396 -11.98 16.21 6.48
CA SER A 396 -10.97 15.29 7.02
C SER A 396 -9.87 15.13 5.98
N THR A 397 -8.66 15.55 6.32
CA THR A 397 -7.53 15.51 5.39
C THR A 397 -6.19 15.49 6.11
N ALA A 398 -5.16 15.00 5.43
CA ALA A 398 -3.79 15.15 5.87
C ALA A 398 -2.87 15.49 4.69
N MET A 399 -1.87 16.33 4.95
CA MET A 399 -0.87 16.74 3.97
C MET A 399 0.53 16.55 4.53
N ARG A 400 1.42 16.02 3.69
CA ARG A 400 2.87 15.99 3.90
C ARG A 400 3.51 17.15 3.14
N TYR A 401 4.38 17.90 3.80
CA TYR A 401 5.35 18.78 3.15
C TYR A 401 6.72 18.57 3.77
N LYS A 402 7.66 18.02 3.00
CA LYS A 402 8.97 17.59 3.47
C LYS A 402 8.84 16.72 4.72
N ASN A 403 9.45 17.12 5.82
CA ASN A 403 9.46 16.40 7.08
C ASN A 403 8.20 16.60 7.94
N TYR A 404 7.29 17.49 7.54
CA TYR A 404 6.13 17.84 8.34
C TYR A 404 4.85 17.25 7.78
N LYS A 405 4.00 16.75 8.68
CA LYS A 405 2.67 16.24 8.38
C LYS A 405 1.65 17.04 9.17
N VAL A 406 0.61 17.54 8.50
CA VAL A 406 -0.56 18.11 9.16
C VAL A 406 -1.75 17.16 8.97
N ILE A 407 -2.53 16.95 10.01
CA ILE A 407 -3.81 16.21 9.99
C ILE A 407 -4.90 17.16 10.50
N LEU A 408 -6.02 17.24 9.78
CA LEU A 408 -7.08 18.21 10.02
C LEU A 408 -8.45 17.55 10.10
N GLY A 409 -9.29 18.11 10.98
CA GLY A 409 -10.72 17.87 11.00
C GLY A 409 -11.11 16.53 11.62
N ASN A 410 -12.03 15.82 10.96
CA ASN A 410 -12.62 14.61 11.51
C ASN A 410 -11.81 13.36 11.14
N PHE A 411 -10.72 13.10 11.86
CA PHE A 411 -9.87 11.92 11.66
C PHE A 411 -10.03 10.92 12.81
N LYS A 412 -9.88 9.63 12.49
CA LYS A 412 -9.88 8.54 13.47
C LYS A 412 -8.45 8.29 13.94
N ASP A 413 -8.20 8.55 15.21
CA ASP A 413 -7.00 8.06 15.88
C ASP A 413 -7.28 6.68 16.45
N LYS A 414 -6.44 5.72 16.09
CA LYS A 414 -6.59 4.34 16.53
C LYS A 414 -5.45 3.94 17.50
N GLY A 415 -4.40 4.75 17.69
CA GLY A 415 -3.27 4.40 18.57
C GLY A 415 -2.13 3.67 17.83
N TRP A 416 -1.36 2.79 18.48
CA TRP A 416 -0.15 2.19 17.87
C TRP A 416 -0.20 0.68 17.62
N GLY A 417 -1.26 -0.02 18.01
CA GLY A 417 -1.42 -1.47 17.78
C GLY A 417 -0.16 -2.27 18.16
N VAL A 418 0.11 -2.37 19.46
CA VAL A 418 1.31 -3.01 20.00
C VAL A 418 1.30 -4.51 19.65
N PRO A 419 2.40 -5.08 19.15
CA PRO A 419 2.49 -6.52 18.89
C PRO A 419 2.32 -7.34 20.19
N PRO A 420 1.67 -8.52 20.14
CA PRO A 420 1.43 -9.37 21.32
C PRO A 420 2.70 -9.67 22.14
N GLU A 421 3.84 -9.83 21.47
CA GLU A 421 5.15 -10.06 22.10
C GLU A 421 5.62 -8.90 23.00
N TYR A 422 5.05 -7.71 22.85
CA TYR A 422 5.37 -6.52 23.65
C TYR A 422 4.23 -6.09 24.60
N GLU A 423 3.11 -6.82 24.67
CA GLU A 423 1.94 -6.46 25.49
C GLU A 423 2.23 -6.46 27.01
N ASN A 424 3.25 -7.20 27.45
CA ASN A 424 3.65 -7.26 28.87
C ASN A 424 4.65 -6.18 29.30
N ILE A 425 4.99 -5.24 28.41
CA ILE A 425 5.89 -4.11 28.71
C ILE A 425 5.04 -2.96 29.28
N THR A 426 5.42 -2.44 30.46
CA THR A 426 4.70 -1.32 31.11
C THR A 426 4.70 -0.07 30.22
N GLU A 427 3.67 0.79 30.36
CA GLU A 427 3.47 2.02 29.54
C GLU A 427 4.71 2.93 29.51
N ALA A 428 5.33 3.19 30.67
CA ALA A 428 6.57 3.96 30.78
C ALA A 428 7.77 3.29 30.09
N THR A 429 7.81 1.95 30.07
CA THR A 429 8.87 1.18 29.40
C THR A 429 8.64 1.12 27.89
N LEU A 430 7.38 1.10 27.44
CA LEU A 430 7.01 1.12 26.04
C LEU A 430 7.25 2.51 25.41
N GLU A 431 6.91 3.58 26.13
CA GLU A 431 7.28 4.96 25.76
C GLU A 431 8.80 5.12 25.74
N GLY A 432 9.51 4.68 26.78
CA GLY A 432 10.97 4.69 26.82
C GLY A 432 11.62 3.86 25.70
N PHE A 433 11.07 2.69 25.35
CA PHE A 433 11.54 1.85 24.25
C PHE A 433 11.38 2.54 22.90
N LEU A 434 10.23 3.18 22.67
CA LEU A 434 9.93 3.89 21.43
C LEU A 434 10.73 5.18 21.29
N ASP A 435 10.93 5.93 22.38
CA ASP A 435 11.72 7.16 22.42
C ASP A 435 13.23 6.91 22.36
N SER A 436 13.69 5.74 22.81
CA SER A 436 15.11 5.37 22.75
C SER A 436 15.62 5.12 21.32
N GLY A 437 14.73 5.01 20.34
CA GLY A 437 15.07 4.56 18.99
C GLY A 437 15.42 3.07 18.91
N ALA A 438 15.31 2.31 20.01
CA ALA A 438 15.59 0.87 20.03
C ALA A 438 14.66 0.06 19.13
N ALA A 439 13.47 0.58 18.79
CA ALA A 439 12.62 0.02 17.73
C ALA A 439 13.33 -0.04 16.36
N MET A 440 14.29 0.86 16.06
CA MET A 440 15.16 0.75 14.87
C MET A 440 16.34 -0.21 15.08
N SER A 441 16.80 -0.41 16.31
CA SER A 441 18.00 -1.20 16.65
C SER A 441 17.81 -2.72 16.54
N ILE A 442 16.58 -3.20 16.35
CA ILE A 442 16.29 -4.63 16.17
C ILE A 442 16.28 -5.00 14.67
N VAL A 443 16.46 -4.04 13.76
CA VAL A 443 16.86 -4.37 12.38
C VAL A 443 18.34 -4.77 12.46
N PRO A 444 18.71 -6.07 12.38
CA PRO A 444 20.12 -6.44 12.39
C PRO A 444 20.83 -5.71 11.25
N PRO A 445 22.08 -5.23 11.45
CA PRO A 445 22.86 -4.70 10.36
C PRO A 445 22.91 -5.72 9.23
N ARG A 446 22.57 -5.29 8.01
CA ARG A 446 22.60 -6.15 6.82
C ARG A 446 23.96 -6.84 6.74
N PRO A 447 24.03 -8.17 6.70
CA PRO A 447 25.28 -8.83 6.35
C PRO A 447 25.67 -8.33 4.96
N ARG A 448 26.91 -7.83 4.80
CA ARG A 448 27.47 -7.72 3.45
C ARG A 448 27.63 -9.15 2.95
N ILE A 449 26.80 -9.53 1.99
CA ILE A 449 26.98 -10.81 1.29
C ILE A 449 28.28 -10.68 0.51
N ASN A 450 29.35 -11.29 1.02
CA ASN A 450 30.54 -11.57 0.22
C ASN A 450 30.16 -12.60 -0.85
N ASP A 451 30.71 -12.45 -2.05
CA ASP A 451 30.47 -13.24 -3.29
C ASP A 451 30.76 -14.76 -3.18
N THR A 452 30.88 -15.31 -1.98
CA THR A 452 31.27 -16.71 -1.73
C THR A 452 30.35 -17.46 -0.77
N ALA A 453 29.20 -16.92 -0.38
CA ALA A 453 28.22 -17.68 0.39
C ALA A 453 27.56 -18.77 -0.49
N PRO A 454 27.44 -20.03 -0.03
CA PRO A 454 26.90 -21.12 -0.84
C PRO A 454 25.47 -20.80 -1.25
N ARG A 455 25.24 -20.76 -2.56
CA ARG A 455 23.90 -20.74 -3.17
C ARG A 455 23.12 -21.93 -2.63
N TYR A 456 21.92 -21.66 -2.13
CA TYR A 456 20.79 -22.59 -2.11
C TYR A 456 21.08 -24.00 -1.56
N VAL A 457 20.98 -24.17 -0.24
CA VAL A 457 20.74 -25.49 0.37
C VAL A 457 19.71 -25.28 1.49
N ASP A 458 18.44 -25.35 1.10
CA ASP A 458 17.20 -25.55 1.92
C ASP A 458 15.95 -25.01 1.20
N GLN A 459 16.07 -24.62 -0.08
CA GLN A 459 14.93 -24.34 -0.95
C GLN A 459 14.09 -25.57 -1.31
N GLU A 460 14.62 -26.80 -1.15
CA GLU A 460 13.89 -28.01 -1.52
C GLU A 460 12.63 -28.22 -0.68
N LEU A 461 12.55 -27.73 0.56
CA LEU A 461 11.32 -27.83 1.36
C LEU A 461 10.22 -26.82 0.96
N TYR A 462 10.57 -25.72 0.27
CA TYR A 462 9.61 -24.65 -0.10
C TYR A 462 9.26 -24.60 -1.59
N LEU A 463 10.12 -25.13 -2.47
CA LEU A 463 9.97 -25.05 -3.93
C LEU A 463 9.99 -26.39 -4.66
N SER A 464 10.37 -27.51 -4.03
CA SER A 464 10.47 -28.80 -4.74
C SER A 464 9.15 -29.54 -4.96
N SER A 465 8.03 -29.10 -4.39
CA SER A 465 6.73 -29.72 -4.70
C SER A 465 6.16 -29.13 -5.99
N SER A 466 6.71 -29.57 -7.12
CA SER A 466 5.92 -29.78 -8.35
C SER A 466 4.90 -30.91 -8.17
N THR A 467 4.82 -31.52 -6.99
CA THR A 467 3.76 -32.43 -6.56
C THR A 467 2.50 -31.65 -6.23
N ASP A 468 1.45 -32.02 -6.96
CA ASP A 468 0.06 -31.58 -6.96
C ASP A 468 -0.39 -30.62 -5.86
N MET A 469 -1.00 -29.52 -6.31
CA MET A 469 -1.93 -28.65 -5.55
C MET A 469 -3.19 -29.39 -5.03
N ALA A 470 -3.15 -30.71 -4.87
CA ALA A 470 -4.27 -31.56 -4.50
C ALA A 470 -4.27 -31.96 -3.01
N ASP A 471 -3.19 -31.71 -2.26
CA ASP A 471 -3.07 -32.15 -0.86
C ASP A 471 -3.10 -30.97 0.13
N PHE A 472 -4.14 -30.15 0.02
CA PHE A 472 -4.41 -29.08 0.99
C PHE A 472 -5.39 -29.61 2.03
N GLY A 473 -4.90 -29.90 3.23
CA GLY A 473 -5.77 -30.20 4.38
C GLY A 473 -6.85 -29.12 4.59
N PRO A 474 -7.94 -29.45 5.30
CA PRO A 474 -9.12 -28.59 5.37
C PRO A 474 -8.78 -27.17 5.83
N PRO A 475 -9.45 -26.15 5.27
CA PRO A 475 -9.23 -24.76 5.68
C PRO A 475 -9.50 -24.60 7.17
N VAL A 476 -8.70 -23.77 7.83
CA VAL A 476 -9.05 -23.30 9.17
C VAL A 476 -9.78 -21.98 9.00
N GLU A 477 -11.04 -21.98 9.35
CA GLU A 477 -11.90 -20.81 9.34
C GLU A 477 -12.06 -20.28 10.76
N TYR A 478 -11.82 -18.98 10.93
CA TYR A 478 -12.24 -18.29 12.13
C TYR A 478 -13.45 -17.45 11.75
N ASP A 479 -14.59 -17.76 12.37
CA ASP A 479 -15.90 -17.15 12.11
C ASP A 479 -15.83 -15.64 12.37
N TYR A 480 -15.44 -14.88 11.35
CA TYR A 480 -15.45 -13.44 11.33
C TYR A 480 -16.49 -13.03 10.32
N ASP A 481 -17.65 -12.64 10.84
CA ASP A 481 -18.70 -11.95 10.12
C ASP A 481 -18.15 -10.68 9.46
N GLY A 482 -17.67 -10.81 8.21
CA GLY A 482 -17.22 -9.71 7.36
C GLY A 482 -18.30 -8.65 7.10
N THR A 483 -19.55 -8.88 7.50
CA THR A 483 -20.63 -7.89 7.38
C THR A 483 -20.55 -6.76 8.42
N ASN A 484 -19.54 -6.76 9.29
CA ASN A 484 -19.21 -5.63 10.17
C ASN A 484 -18.13 -4.70 9.64
N ASP A 485 -17.41 -5.03 8.56
CA ASP A 485 -16.47 -4.07 7.92
C ASP A 485 -17.23 -2.78 7.51
N GLU A 486 -18.50 -2.87 7.11
CA GLU A 486 -19.32 -1.70 6.77
C GLU A 486 -19.80 -0.84 7.97
N LYS A 487 -19.88 -1.43 9.18
CA LYS A 487 -20.32 -0.72 10.40
C LYS A 487 -19.14 -0.20 11.24
N LEU A 488 -18.02 -0.90 11.25
CA LEU A 488 -16.79 -0.50 11.96
C LEU A 488 -16.08 0.67 11.23
N GLU A 489 -16.31 0.82 9.91
CA GLU A 489 -15.90 2.01 9.16
C GLU A 489 -16.75 3.26 9.50
N SER A 490 -17.93 3.10 10.10
CA SER A 490 -18.89 4.20 10.32
C SER A 490 -19.35 4.46 11.77
N ARG A 491 -19.00 3.62 12.75
CA ARG A 491 -19.34 3.76 14.18
C ARG A 491 -18.12 3.78 15.09
N ASP A 492 -18.27 4.50 16.21
CA ASP A 492 -17.28 4.69 17.26
C ASP A 492 -16.98 3.37 17.96
N ASP A 493 -15.77 2.85 17.77
CA ASP A 493 -15.26 1.76 18.58
C ASP A 493 -14.24 2.33 19.55
N ASN A 494 -14.59 2.31 20.83
CA ASN A 494 -13.67 2.53 21.94
C ASN A 494 -12.61 1.42 21.91
N ALA A 495 -11.52 1.64 21.19
CA ALA A 495 -10.23 1.21 21.71
C ALA A 495 -10.07 1.89 23.07
N ARG A 496 -9.59 1.17 24.09
CA ARG A 496 -9.20 1.80 25.36
C ARG A 496 -8.25 2.95 25.02
N SER A 497 -8.75 4.18 25.13
CA SER A 497 -7.92 5.37 25.07
C SER A 497 -7.00 5.28 26.27
N PHE A 498 -5.71 5.06 26.03
CA PHE A 498 -4.70 5.37 27.01
C PHE A 498 -4.78 6.88 27.27
N PRO A 499 -5.03 7.32 28.51
CA PRO A 499 -5.25 8.72 28.79
C PRO A 499 -3.99 9.48 28.41
N THR A 500 -4.14 10.49 27.55
CA THR A 500 -3.10 11.49 27.35
C THR A 500 -2.98 12.26 28.66
N GLY A 501 -1.92 11.98 29.42
CA GLY A 501 -1.64 12.63 30.69
C GLY A 501 -1.50 14.13 30.51
N ASN A 502 -2.54 14.86 30.90
CA ASN A 502 -2.42 16.26 31.32
C ASN A 502 -1.96 16.23 32.78
N THR A 503 -0.66 16.21 33.01
CA THR A 503 -0.09 16.48 34.33
C THR A 503 0.69 17.78 34.26
N SER A 504 0.09 18.81 34.84
CA SER A 504 0.82 19.94 35.39
C SER A 504 1.74 19.40 36.49
N VAL A 505 3.03 19.29 36.19
CA VAL A 505 4.06 19.04 37.20
C VAL A 505 4.87 20.32 37.30
N GLU A 506 4.83 20.90 38.49
CA GLU A 506 5.65 22.03 38.91
C GLU A 506 7.14 21.66 38.80
N ASP A 507 7.93 22.68 38.45
CA ASP A 507 9.39 22.65 38.34
C ASP A 507 10.06 21.92 39.51
N GLU A 508 10.94 20.96 39.22
CA GLU A 508 12.31 20.91 39.77
C GLU A 508 13.26 20.23 38.75
N ASP A 509 14.23 20.99 38.25
CA ASP A 509 15.36 20.56 37.42
C ASP A 509 16.41 19.85 38.30
N PRO A 510 16.76 18.59 37.98
CA PRO A 510 18.18 18.30 37.92
C PRO A 510 18.51 17.32 36.78
N GLY A 511 18.99 17.81 35.64
CA GLY A 511 19.35 16.87 34.57
C GLY A 511 20.08 17.40 33.35
N ARG A 512 20.74 18.54 33.44
CA ARG A 512 21.66 19.00 32.39
C ARG A 512 22.90 18.10 32.37
N HIS A 513 22.92 17.09 31.50
CA HIS A 513 24.09 16.61 30.73
C HIS A 513 23.83 15.22 30.12
N ALA A 514 23.51 15.16 28.82
CA ALA A 514 24.04 14.21 27.82
C ALA A 514 23.07 13.95 26.65
N ARG A 515 23.22 14.69 25.54
CA ARG A 515 23.20 14.18 24.15
C ARG A 515 23.31 15.36 23.18
N LYS A 516 24.54 15.66 22.75
CA LYS A 516 24.81 16.42 21.54
C LYS A 516 25.54 15.50 20.58
N GLN A 517 24.80 14.79 19.73
CA GLN A 517 25.31 14.31 18.44
C GLN A 517 24.19 14.38 17.41
N GLY A 518 23.96 15.58 16.89
CA GLY A 518 23.36 15.79 15.57
C GLY A 518 24.45 16.36 14.68
N THR A 519 24.61 15.81 13.48
CA THR A 519 25.71 16.19 12.60
C THR A 519 25.60 17.67 12.20
N LYS A 520 26.71 18.32 11.87
CA LYS A 520 26.69 19.74 11.41
C LYS A 520 25.82 19.92 10.15
N ALA A 521 25.59 18.86 9.37
CA ALA A 521 24.72 18.85 8.21
C ALA A 521 23.24 19.01 8.60
N ASP A 522 22.74 18.24 9.57
CA ASP A 522 21.34 18.29 10.03
C ASP A 522 20.96 19.67 10.58
N LYS A 523 21.88 20.30 11.33
CA LYS A 523 21.67 21.66 11.85
C LYS A 523 21.66 22.71 10.75
N LYS A 524 22.42 22.50 9.67
CA LYS A 524 22.49 23.41 8.52
C LYS A 524 21.22 23.29 7.68
N GLU A 525 20.71 22.08 7.51
CA GLU A 525 19.45 21.84 6.84
C GLU A 525 18.25 22.39 7.62
N ARG A 526 18.17 22.15 8.94
CA ARG A 526 17.15 22.78 9.81
C ARG A 526 17.13 24.30 9.69
N LYS A 527 18.32 24.95 9.70
CA LYS A 527 18.43 26.41 9.52
C LYS A 527 18.03 26.85 8.11
N ALA A 528 18.35 26.08 7.07
CA ALA A 528 17.98 26.38 5.69
C ALA A 528 16.47 26.26 5.47
N GLN A 529 15.84 25.23 6.03
CA GLN A 529 14.39 25.02 5.98
C GLN A 529 13.66 26.14 6.72
N HIS A 530 14.06 26.47 7.96
CA HIS A 530 13.48 27.57 8.73
C HIS A 530 13.67 28.95 8.03
N LYS A 531 14.80 29.17 7.34
CA LYS A 531 15.05 30.40 6.56
C LYS A 531 14.19 30.50 5.30
N ALA A 532 13.76 29.38 4.71
CA ALA A 532 12.85 29.37 3.57
C ALA A 532 11.42 29.80 3.95
N PHE A 533 11.01 29.61 5.21
CA PHE A 533 9.69 30.00 5.72
C PHE A 533 9.60 31.47 6.17
N LYS A 534 10.72 32.11 6.56
CA LYS A 534 10.79 33.51 7.03
C LYS A 534 10.48 34.61 5.99
N ARG A 535 10.01 34.27 4.78
CA ARG A 535 9.60 35.26 3.76
C ARG A 535 8.15 35.73 3.88
N LEU A 536 7.39 35.25 4.86
CA LEU A 536 6.04 35.71 5.19
C LEU A 536 6.09 36.60 6.44
N LYS A 537 5.48 37.79 6.38
CA LYS A 537 5.44 38.72 7.52
C LYS A 537 4.55 38.12 8.62
N PRO A 538 5.03 38.01 9.88
CA PRO A 538 4.25 37.39 10.95
C PRO A 538 3.12 38.32 11.38
N THR A 539 1.88 37.84 11.25
CA THR A 539 0.74 38.44 11.95
C THR A 539 0.68 37.75 13.32
N LYS A 540 0.67 38.52 14.42
CA LYS A 540 0.54 37.95 15.78
C LYS A 540 -0.83 37.28 15.94
N ILE A 541 -0.94 36.00 15.62
CA ILE A 541 -2.14 35.20 15.87
C ILE A 541 -2.01 34.62 17.29
N LYS A 542 -2.79 35.16 18.23
CA LYS A 542 -3.00 34.50 19.53
C LYS A 542 -3.87 33.27 19.27
N LEU A 543 -3.27 32.08 19.30
CA LEU A 543 -4.00 30.84 19.55
C LEU A 543 -4.72 31.03 20.90
N LYS A 544 -6.06 31.02 20.89
CA LYS A 544 -6.83 31.12 22.14
C LYS A 544 -6.59 29.84 22.92
N SER A 545 -5.70 29.91 23.91
CA SER A 545 -5.57 28.91 24.96
C SER A 545 -6.93 28.69 25.62
N THR A 546 -7.32 27.42 25.75
CA THR A 546 -8.55 26.94 26.39
C THR A 546 -9.86 27.47 25.78
N GLN A 547 -10.40 26.75 24.80
CA GLN A 547 -11.83 26.84 24.50
C GLN A 547 -12.49 25.47 24.63
N ARG A 548 -13.50 25.42 25.51
CA ARG A 548 -14.53 24.39 25.60
C ARG A 548 -14.89 23.90 24.20
N VAL A 549 -15.06 22.59 24.05
CA VAL A 549 -15.67 21.95 22.88
C VAL A 549 -17.08 22.51 22.70
N VAL A 550 -17.19 23.67 22.05
CA VAL A 550 -18.48 24.29 21.71
C VAL A 550 -18.91 23.65 20.40
N GLY A 551 -19.75 22.62 20.51
CA GLY A 551 -20.61 22.08 19.45
C GLY A 551 -19.89 21.65 18.17
N ASN A 552 -19.93 20.35 17.90
CA ASN A 552 -19.48 19.65 16.68
C ASN A 552 -20.16 20.17 15.38
N ARG A 553 -20.02 21.45 15.02
CA ARG A 553 -20.46 21.98 13.73
C ARG A 553 -19.41 21.59 12.71
N LYS A 554 -19.67 20.47 12.04
CA LYS A 554 -18.95 20.01 10.84
C LYS A 554 -18.76 21.20 9.90
N LYS A 555 -17.50 21.56 9.60
CA LYS A 555 -17.20 22.64 8.67
C LYS A 555 -16.93 22.09 7.28
N ASP A 556 -17.62 22.68 6.33
CA ASP A 556 -17.54 22.34 4.92
C ASP A 556 -16.20 22.82 4.33
N ILE A 557 -15.63 22.03 3.41
CA ILE A 557 -14.37 22.34 2.73
C ILE A 557 -14.36 23.72 2.07
N SER A 558 -15.50 24.20 1.59
CA SER A 558 -15.66 25.50 0.94
C SER A 558 -15.40 26.69 1.89
N THR A 559 -15.44 26.46 3.21
CA THR A 559 -15.21 27.52 4.21
C THR A 559 -13.74 27.89 4.39
N PHE A 560 -12.81 27.09 3.86
CA PHE A 560 -11.37 27.30 4.03
C PHE A 560 -10.77 27.94 2.77
N ARG A 561 -10.51 29.25 2.82
CA ARG A 561 -9.95 30.06 1.72
C ARG A 561 -8.54 30.58 2.00
N SER A 562 -8.11 30.52 3.26
CA SER A 562 -6.81 30.95 3.76
C SER A 562 -6.33 30.04 4.90
N ALA A 563 -5.04 30.10 5.24
CA ALA A 563 -4.49 29.38 6.40
C ALA A 563 -5.19 29.81 7.71
N ASN A 564 -5.48 31.10 7.85
CA ASN A 564 -6.16 31.66 9.02
C ASN A 564 -7.55 31.05 9.24
N ASP A 565 -8.28 30.71 8.16
CA ASP A 565 -9.61 30.11 8.27
C ASP A 565 -9.56 28.79 9.06
N PHE A 566 -8.51 27.97 8.87
CA PHE A 566 -8.31 26.75 9.66
C PHE A 566 -8.02 27.08 11.12
N LEU A 567 -7.11 28.03 11.37
CA LEU A 567 -6.65 28.37 12.72
C LEU A 567 -7.78 28.91 13.61
N VAL A 568 -8.72 29.66 13.03
CA VAL A 568 -9.90 30.18 13.75
C VAL A 568 -11.11 29.24 13.67
N SER A 569 -10.98 28.12 12.97
CA SER A 569 -12.13 27.26 12.68
C SER A 569 -12.61 26.45 13.89
N GLY A 570 -11.72 26.15 14.83
CA GLY A 570 -11.97 25.23 15.93
C GLY A 570 -12.00 23.75 15.53
N ILE A 571 -11.65 23.40 14.29
CA ILE A 571 -11.46 21.98 13.92
C ILE A 571 -10.19 21.44 14.58
N PRO A 572 -10.11 20.12 14.85
CA PRO A 572 -8.86 19.50 15.31
C PRO A 572 -7.73 19.70 14.30
N ILE A 573 -6.54 20.08 14.78
CA ILE A 573 -5.32 20.28 13.98
C ILE A 573 -4.14 19.61 14.68
N HIS A 574 -3.51 18.66 14.01
CA HIS A 574 -2.29 18.01 14.49
C HIS A 574 -1.15 18.27 13.51
N LEU A 575 0.02 18.64 14.03
CA LEU A 575 1.25 18.83 13.27
C LEU A 575 2.33 17.91 13.83
N TYR A 576 2.99 17.15 12.97
CA TYR A 576 4.09 16.26 13.35
C TYR A 576 5.33 16.54 12.50
N ASN A 577 6.52 16.42 13.09
CA ASN A 577 7.78 16.40 12.35
C ASN A 577 8.27 14.95 12.25
N LEU A 578 7.91 14.24 11.17
CA LEU A 578 8.21 12.81 11.04
C LEU A 578 9.71 12.48 10.85
N ALA A 579 10.59 13.48 10.69
CA ALA A 579 12.02 13.23 10.73
C ALA A 579 12.52 13.01 12.18
N ASP A 580 11.90 13.69 13.15
CA ASP A 580 12.24 13.59 14.57
C ASP A 580 11.27 12.68 15.33
N ASP A 581 10.03 12.57 14.84
CA ASP A 581 8.91 11.83 15.44
C ASP A 581 8.19 11.01 14.35
N PRO A 582 8.83 9.95 13.82
CA PRO A 582 8.28 9.13 12.73
C PRO A 582 7.00 8.36 13.11
N TYR A 583 6.65 8.35 14.41
CA TYR A 583 5.52 7.62 14.97
C TYR A 583 4.40 8.53 15.46
N GLU A 584 4.47 9.84 15.18
CA GLU A 584 3.40 10.81 15.43
C GLU A 584 2.97 10.90 16.91
N ARG A 585 3.93 10.93 17.83
CA ARG A 585 3.71 11.02 19.28
C ARG A 585 3.36 12.44 19.73
N HIS A 586 4.08 13.42 19.22
CA HIS A 586 4.08 14.77 19.75
C HIS A 586 3.41 15.75 18.78
N ASN A 587 2.21 16.21 19.13
CA ASN A 587 1.55 17.27 18.37
C ASN A 587 2.27 18.61 18.57
N LEU A 588 2.84 19.15 17.50
CA LEU A 588 3.59 20.40 17.45
C LEU A 588 2.74 21.61 17.04
N ALA A 589 1.43 21.45 16.83
CA ALA A 589 0.59 22.51 16.24
C ALA A 589 0.65 23.83 17.03
N GLU A 590 0.68 23.76 18.37
CA GLU A 590 0.80 24.95 19.23
C GLU A 590 2.24 25.45 19.38
N ARG A 591 3.22 24.55 19.27
CA ARG A 591 4.65 24.85 19.47
C ARG A 591 5.32 25.43 18.23
N GLU A 592 4.80 25.12 17.04
CA GLU A 592 5.39 25.49 15.73
C GLU A 592 4.35 26.19 14.81
N PRO A 593 3.74 27.30 15.23
CA PRO A 593 2.62 27.93 14.51
C PRO A 593 3.02 28.47 13.12
N GLU A 594 4.25 28.95 12.94
CA GLU A 594 4.74 29.45 11.64
C GLU A 594 4.84 28.32 10.60
N ILE A 595 5.28 27.14 11.03
CA ILE A 595 5.37 25.95 10.16
C ILE A 595 3.95 25.46 9.81
N LEU A 596 3.07 25.40 10.81
CA LEU A 596 1.68 25.05 10.62
C LEU A 596 1.01 25.96 9.58
N GLU A 597 1.09 27.28 9.76
CA GLU A 597 0.51 28.26 8.85
C GLU A 597 1.05 28.09 7.41
N GLY A 598 2.35 27.85 7.27
CA GLY A 598 2.98 27.59 5.97
C GLY A 598 2.44 26.36 5.26
N ILE A 599 2.20 25.26 5.98
CA ILE A 599 1.64 24.02 5.40
C ILE A 599 0.15 24.21 5.07
N LEU A 600 -0.62 24.84 5.96
CA LEU A 600 -2.03 25.17 5.71
C LEU A 600 -2.19 26.04 4.46
N GLY A 601 -1.30 27.03 4.26
CA GLY A 601 -1.27 27.83 3.04
C GLY A 601 -1.04 27.02 1.76
N ARG A 602 -0.27 25.92 1.83
CA ARG A 602 -0.07 24.99 0.70
C ARG A 602 -1.26 24.06 0.47
N LEU A 603 -2.03 23.77 1.52
CA LEU A 603 -3.22 22.93 1.42
C LEU A 603 -4.40 23.66 0.75
N VAL A 604 -4.53 24.98 0.95
CA VAL A 604 -5.65 25.78 0.40
C VAL A 604 -5.85 25.60 -1.11
N PRO A 605 -4.82 25.67 -1.98
CA PRO A 605 -5.00 25.40 -3.40
C PRO A 605 -5.45 23.98 -3.72
N GLU A 606 -5.07 22.98 -2.93
CA GLU A 606 -5.53 21.59 -3.13
C GLU A 606 -7.00 21.42 -2.74
N LEU A 607 -7.49 22.10 -1.70
CA LEU A 607 -8.91 22.09 -1.36
C LEU A 607 -9.80 22.60 -2.50
N ARG A 608 -9.31 23.55 -3.31
CA ARG A 608 -10.05 24.09 -4.47
C ARG A 608 -10.19 23.10 -5.62
N LYS A 609 -9.37 22.04 -5.63
CA LYS A 609 -9.40 20.96 -6.62
C LYS A 609 -10.29 19.80 -6.18
N TYR A 610 -10.87 19.88 -4.98
CA TYR A 610 -11.77 18.86 -4.47
C TYR A 610 -13.05 18.83 -5.30
N VAL A 611 -13.42 17.64 -5.76
CA VAL A 611 -14.66 17.35 -6.46
C VAL A 611 -15.52 16.49 -5.54
N GLU A 612 -16.73 16.97 -5.22
CA GLU A 612 -17.65 16.20 -4.39
C GLU A 612 -17.93 14.83 -5.00
N PRO A 613 -17.86 13.75 -4.21
CA PRO A 613 -18.00 12.42 -4.74
C PRO A 613 -19.44 12.11 -5.13
N HIS A 614 -19.61 11.37 -6.24
CA HIS A 614 -20.90 10.84 -6.61
C HIS A 614 -21.17 9.55 -5.82
N GLU A 615 -21.97 9.66 -4.76
CA GLU A 615 -22.32 8.56 -3.86
C GLU A 615 -23.81 8.18 -3.97
N PRO A 616 -24.23 7.52 -5.07
CA PRO A 616 -25.61 7.07 -5.19
C PRO A 616 -25.91 5.99 -4.12
N PRO A 617 -27.15 5.90 -3.64
CA PRO A 617 -27.56 4.84 -2.72
C PRO A 617 -27.39 3.47 -3.36
N THR A 618 -27.27 2.43 -2.54
CA THR A 618 -27.21 1.06 -3.04
C THR A 618 -28.48 0.69 -3.81
N SER A 619 -28.33 0.02 -4.96
CA SER A 619 -29.43 -0.43 -5.81
C SER A 619 -29.61 -1.94 -5.69
N SER A 620 -30.84 -2.40 -5.46
CA SER A 620 -31.16 -3.83 -5.50
C SER A 620 -31.08 -4.43 -6.90
N ALA A 621 -31.01 -3.61 -7.96
CA ALA A 621 -30.89 -4.10 -9.33
C ALA A 621 -29.62 -4.95 -9.54
N GLY A 622 -28.56 -4.71 -8.77
CA GLY A 622 -27.32 -5.48 -8.79
C GLY A 622 -27.30 -6.71 -7.88
N ASP A 623 -28.43 -7.08 -7.27
CA ASP A 623 -28.51 -8.26 -6.38
C ASP A 623 -28.20 -9.54 -7.18
N PRO A 624 -27.28 -10.42 -6.72
CA PRO A 624 -26.93 -11.65 -7.42
C PRO A 624 -28.12 -12.57 -7.73
N SER A 625 -29.22 -12.50 -6.97
CA SER A 625 -30.45 -13.24 -7.25
C SER A 625 -31.09 -12.88 -8.60
N HIS A 626 -30.76 -11.72 -9.18
CA HIS A 626 -31.16 -11.32 -10.53
C HIS A 626 -30.22 -11.84 -11.63
N PHE A 627 -29.10 -12.46 -11.24
CA PHE A 627 -28.01 -12.90 -12.12
C PHE A 627 -27.57 -14.34 -11.78
N ASN A 628 -28.52 -15.23 -11.51
CA ASN A 628 -28.24 -16.65 -11.21
C ASN A 628 -27.24 -16.86 -10.06
N GLY A 629 -27.28 -16.00 -9.04
CA GLY A 629 -26.40 -16.08 -7.88
C GLY A 629 -25.00 -15.52 -8.10
N VAL A 630 -24.78 -14.68 -9.11
CA VAL A 630 -23.48 -14.11 -9.47
C VAL A 630 -23.48 -12.59 -9.36
N TRP A 631 -22.40 -12.01 -8.84
CA TRP A 631 -22.15 -10.57 -8.95
C TRP A 631 -21.81 -10.19 -10.40
N SER A 632 -22.76 -9.58 -11.09
CA SER A 632 -22.62 -9.24 -12.53
C SER A 632 -22.72 -7.74 -12.78
N SER A 633 -22.21 -7.28 -13.92
CA SER A 633 -22.43 -5.92 -14.42
C SER A 633 -23.76 -5.78 -15.15
N GLY A 634 -24.19 -4.55 -15.47
CA GLY A 634 -25.34 -4.26 -16.32
C GLY A 634 -26.63 -3.89 -15.58
N TRP A 635 -26.51 -3.29 -14.39
CA TRP A 635 -27.64 -2.95 -13.52
C TRP A 635 -27.68 -1.48 -13.07
N CYS A 636 -26.68 -0.70 -13.47
CA CYS A 636 -26.71 0.76 -13.47
C CYS A 636 -26.63 1.26 -14.93
#